data_AF-A0A9Q8PD28-F1
#
_entry.id   AF-A0A9Q8PD28-F1
#
_cell.length_a   1.000
_cell.length_b   1.000
_cell.length_c   1.000
_cell.angle_alpha   90.00
_cell.angle_beta   90.00
_cell.angle_gamma   90.00
#
_symmetry.space_group_name_H-M   'P 1'
#
loop_
_entity.id
_entity.type
_entity.pdbx_description
1 polymer ?
#
loop_
_entity_poly.entity_id
_entity_poly.type
_entity_poly.pdbx_seq_one_letter_code
_entity_poly.pdbx_strand_id
1 'polypeptide(L)'
;MFQGIRKNFTLDFLDNKIAEEQEKQKKQQQQPLPGKRPSQRARPNTQDAQPGRAAKDPVSKGPDPDSFVIGDDASDISRAATPSAGYKHVSLNGIVIEPTNPAPKQDAETVSTTTTLVPGAKGKERATDAEPTLPPTEIQLPQEVQEKLLKLEQLTSRYQDLLRNYRTAHAHVAAIEPFEATLREHTPLTSLDSAALVEYLNQQNRQSEMIKDELKRVTGEQTDLRFEISRLEGEATLSAQIIAQLRQYEASTNDLQRKLSTAETERDDAQRIAQSKKGHESAVASLRSQLKRAEKDRDTAYQAIIDCGKCAIPTKAEEQAATPSEKSISTPGARSRHNSDATEASTQPTEVSTPATSAVPSVDGASELAQPGDAKKKKKKKKSKSKKKKTPTDTSTSPTSPETPKMNVTLEDMMRNPELASVVMLKAKFGDNPILPLFSSIVGQMKQRSEGESDEYDERQLHLESKIEELQQQMMDNYVILRDRDDQIAQLKAEIVVLQERVTGEAALRDQISELKEECEELKQDILDHGGAAADAKHALKESTERLEKLESERVVQEEAYAKLEKERAEQQQAYEKLEKDRVVQQQAHANLESERVAHQKAVEKLESERVVLQEAYERTCKDLATSESARAKISETCAEATAARDALQADMKRFQDLRDQTHELGMQIKEREDRAESLEEELADAHRLLSERSREGETMRRLLADVETRADSRVKEMRQQMDLATEERDRAEDEASAIGRRKAREIEELKNKLRDAERQTSRASDAKEDAERKLSDYQDRRADLEKQASQAREEVEEIRTAMGQMRKTLDATEHQLGLLEKEKAELRKSLQEQEVKFEKLREACRGMAEDMKNCKLYHPKKTVGGSATPSRTSNDSSRVTSPAPRPSTSSAQSQAVDSVYLKSVLLQFMEQKEKKHQLQLVPVLSQLLHMSKEDEQKWYAAVQAKW
;
A
#
# COMPACT_ATOMS: atom_id res chain seq x y z
N MET A 1 -34.11 7.43 88.62
CA MET A 1 -32.81 8.00 88.21
C MET A 1 -32.32 7.23 86.99
N PHE A 2 -31.44 7.81 86.15
CA PHE A 2 -31.00 7.28 84.83
C PHE A 2 -31.97 7.47 83.64
N GLN A 3 -32.25 8.72 83.30
CA GLN A 3 -32.25 9.15 81.89
C GLN A 3 -31.20 10.27 81.74
N GLY A 4 -30.20 10.04 80.89
CA GLY A 4 -29.04 10.92 80.72
C GLY A 4 -27.76 10.10 80.55
N ILE A 5 -26.93 10.49 79.56
CA ILE A 5 -25.74 9.79 79.00
C ILE A 5 -26.08 8.87 77.81
N ARG A 6 -26.40 9.45 76.65
CA ARG A 6 -26.24 8.85 75.28
C ARG A 6 -26.26 9.92 74.15
N LYS A 7 -25.65 11.08 74.37
CA LYS A 7 -25.31 12.06 73.31
C LYS A 7 -23.93 12.65 73.62
N ASN A 8 -23.14 12.93 72.58
CA ASN A 8 -21.78 13.51 72.60
C ASN A 8 -20.60 12.53 72.74
N PHE A 9 -20.51 11.55 71.83
CA PHE A 9 -19.22 11.11 71.29
C PHE A 9 -19.28 11.24 69.77
N THR A 10 -18.63 12.28 69.24
CA THR A 10 -18.61 12.66 67.83
C THR A 10 -17.43 12.01 67.10
N LEU A 11 -17.67 11.42 65.92
CA LEU A 11 -16.60 10.84 65.09
C LEU A 11 -15.66 11.90 64.47
N ASP A 12 -16.10 13.16 64.40
CA ASP A 12 -15.42 14.27 63.72
C ASP A 12 -13.96 14.52 64.16
N PHE A 13 -13.54 14.01 65.32
CA PHE A 13 -12.15 14.14 65.79
C PHE A 13 -11.17 13.21 65.06
N LEU A 14 -11.61 12.03 64.61
CA LEU A 14 -10.77 11.10 63.85
C LEU A 14 -10.62 11.57 62.40
N ASP A 15 -11.71 11.96 61.75
CA ASP A 15 -11.68 12.40 60.35
C ASP A 15 -10.87 13.69 60.16
N ASN A 16 -10.99 14.68 61.07
CA ASN A 16 -10.14 15.88 61.01
C ASN A 16 -8.64 15.54 61.18
N LYS A 17 -8.30 14.56 62.01
CA LYS A 17 -6.91 14.19 62.26
C LYS A 17 -6.30 13.40 61.09
N ILE A 18 -7.09 12.52 60.46
CA ILE A 18 -6.71 11.80 59.24
C ILE A 18 -6.57 12.78 58.06
N ALA A 19 -7.46 13.77 57.94
CA ALA A 19 -7.36 14.81 56.91
C ALA A 19 -6.10 15.68 57.08
N GLU A 20 -5.78 16.13 58.30
CA GLU A 20 -4.57 16.92 58.57
C GLU A 20 -3.27 16.14 58.28
N GLU A 21 -3.28 14.82 58.53
CA GLU A 21 -2.13 13.94 58.31
C GLU A 21 -1.92 13.60 56.82
N GLN A 22 -3.00 13.44 56.05
CA GLN A 22 -2.93 13.33 54.58
C GLN A 22 -2.50 14.65 53.92
N GLU A 23 -2.92 15.81 54.43
CA GLU A 23 -2.53 17.11 53.87
C GLU A 23 -1.03 17.41 54.11
N LYS A 24 -0.47 16.96 55.24
CA LYS A 24 0.97 17.03 55.53
C LYS A 24 1.81 16.17 54.58
N GLN A 25 1.39 14.96 54.24
CA GLN A 25 2.09 14.14 53.25
C GLN A 25 2.05 14.78 51.84
N LYS A 26 0.92 15.39 51.45
CA LYS A 26 0.78 16.07 50.15
C LYS A 26 1.66 17.31 50.01
N LYS A 27 1.96 18.01 51.12
CA LYS A 27 2.82 19.19 51.16
C LYS A 27 4.34 18.90 51.16
N GLN A 28 4.78 17.64 51.28
CA GLN A 28 6.21 17.28 51.23
C GLN A 28 6.72 16.81 49.86
N GLN A 29 5.86 16.66 48.84
CA GLN A 29 6.26 16.25 47.47
C GLN A 29 6.29 17.38 46.43
N GLN A 30 6.16 18.65 46.83
CA GLN A 30 6.29 19.79 45.92
C GLN A 30 7.27 20.85 46.47
N GLN A 31 8.55 20.70 46.12
CA GLN A 31 9.51 21.82 46.11
C GLN A 31 9.94 22.09 44.66
N PRO A 32 9.89 23.35 44.19
CA PRO A 32 10.37 23.72 42.86
C PRO A 32 11.88 24.02 42.87
N LEU A 33 12.62 23.45 41.92
CA LEU A 33 14.01 23.84 41.61
C LEU A 33 14.04 24.91 40.50
N PRO A 34 15.06 25.80 40.48
CA PRO A 34 14.97 27.09 39.79
C PRO A 34 15.23 27.01 38.29
N GLY A 35 14.48 27.82 37.53
CA GLY A 35 14.62 27.92 36.08
C GLY A 35 15.85 28.71 35.61
N LYS A 36 16.34 28.37 34.41
CA LYS A 36 17.24 29.22 33.62
C LYS A 36 16.57 29.63 32.32
N ARG A 37 16.61 30.93 32.01
CA ARG A 37 16.19 31.51 30.72
C ARG A 37 17.38 31.54 29.73
N PRO A 38 17.11 31.70 28.41
CA PRO A 38 18.08 31.36 27.36
C PRO A 38 19.10 32.47 27.08
N SER A 39 20.21 32.09 26.44
CA SER A 39 21.11 33.00 25.74
C SER A 39 21.40 32.48 24.33
N GLN A 40 21.81 33.38 23.44
CA GLN A 40 21.79 33.19 21.98
C GLN A 40 23.16 32.80 21.40
N ARG A 41 23.12 32.17 20.22
CA ARG A 41 23.96 32.48 19.03
C ARG A 41 25.49 32.30 19.13
N ALA A 42 26.02 31.34 18.36
CA ALA A 42 27.19 31.54 17.48
C ALA A 42 27.25 30.49 16.36
N ARG A 43 27.70 30.91 15.17
CA ARG A 43 28.24 30.01 14.12
C ARG A 43 29.72 29.74 14.43
N PRO A 44 30.39 28.87 13.66
CA PRO A 44 31.47 29.44 12.84
C PRO A 44 31.36 29.07 11.35
N ASN A 45 32.06 29.86 10.53
CA ASN A 45 32.17 29.73 9.08
C ASN A 45 33.62 29.39 8.69
N THR A 46 33.82 29.06 7.42
CA THR A 46 35.08 28.73 6.74
C THR A 46 36.19 29.79 6.79
N GLN A 47 37.45 29.35 6.62
CA GLN A 47 38.62 29.94 5.91
C GLN A 47 39.90 29.20 6.37
N ASP A 48 41.02 29.05 5.66
CA ASP A 48 41.47 29.09 4.26
C ASP A 48 43.01 28.98 4.35
N ALA A 49 43.71 28.15 3.54
CA ALA A 49 45.16 28.30 3.25
C ALA A 49 45.70 27.29 2.20
N GLN A 50 46.21 27.81 1.07
CA GLN A 50 47.18 27.19 0.14
C GLN A 50 48.62 27.72 0.41
N PRO A 51 49.73 27.39 -0.32
CA PRO A 51 49.98 26.54 -1.53
C PRO A 51 51.09 25.44 -1.30
N GLY A 52 51.69 24.71 -2.27
CA GLY A 52 51.51 24.53 -3.73
C GLY A 52 52.82 24.64 -4.58
N ARG A 53 52.89 23.95 -5.76
CA ARG A 53 54.03 23.83 -6.74
C ARG A 53 55.15 22.81 -6.38
N ALA A 54 55.89 22.14 -7.30
CA ALA A 54 55.96 22.14 -8.78
C ALA A 54 56.48 20.77 -9.35
N ALA A 55 56.43 20.62 -10.69
CA ALA A 55 56.68 19.41 -11.49
C ALA A 55 58.14 18.96 -11.70
N LYS A 56 58.32 17.71 -12.19
CA LYS A 56 59.26 17.33 -13.29
C LYS A 56 59.16 15.85 -13.74
N ASP A 57 58.89 15.64 -15.03
CA ASP A 57 59.38 14.51 -15.87
C ASP A 57 60.93 14.63 -16.07
N PRO A 58 61.72 13.66 -16.65
CA PRO A 58 61.31 12.72 -17.71
C PRO A 58 62.09 11.37 -17.96
N VAL A 59 61.56 10.54 -18.90
CA VAL A 59 62.28 9.86 -20.02
C VAL A 59 63.25 8.64 -19.81
N SER A 60 62.69 7.44 -20.09
CA SER A 60 63.11 6.49 -21.16
C SER A 60 64.13 5.34 -20.98
N LYS A 61 63.87 4.29 -21.81
CA LYS A 61 64.74 3.22 -22.38
C LYS A 61 64.91 1.90 -21.59
N GLY A 62 64.49 0.80 -22.22
CA GLY A 62 64.99 -0.57 -21.98
C GLY A 62 66.27 -0.85 -22.81
N PRO A 63 66.54 -2.08 -23.33
CA PRO A 63 65.72 -3.29 -23.35
C PRO A 63 66.39 -4.53 -22.68
N ASP A 64 65.72 -5.67 -22.79
CA ASP A 64 66.11 -7.03 -22.36
C ASP A 64 67.36 -7.57 -23.10
N PRO A 65 68.14 -8.48 -22.51
CA PRO A 65 68.33 -9.79 -23.16
C PRO A 65 68.50 -11.01 -22.21
N ASP A 66 67.53 -11.93 -22.27
CA ASP A 66 67.63 -13.35 -22.66
C ASP A 66 68.85 -14.25 -22.26
N SER A 67 68.53 -15.55 -22.10
CA SER A 67 69.42 -16.72 -21.96
C SER A 67 70.11 -16.99 -20.60
N PHE A 68 69.62 -18.02 -19.89
CA PHE A 68 70.31 -19.32 -19.89
C PHE A 68 69.38 -20.46 -19.45
N VAL A 69 69.51 -21.60 -20.13
CA VAL A 69 68.74 -22.83 -19.92
C VAL A 69 69.48 -23.77 -18.96
N ILE A 70 68.73 -24.50 -18.12
CA ILE A 70 68.83 -25.94 -17.86
C ILE A 70 67.54 -26.36 -17.15
N GLY A 71 66.89 -27.41 -17.64
CA GLY A 71 65.73 -28.04 -17.01
C GLY A 71 66.06 -29.43 -16.50
N ASP A 72 65.21 -29.92 -15.61
CA ASP A 72 65.00 -31.31 -15.18
C ASP A 72 63.83 -31.27 -14.18
N ASP A 73 63.04 -32.31 -13.92
CA ASP A 73 62.27 -33.18 -14.83
C ASP A 73 61.06 -33.71 -14.01
N ALA A 74 60.06 -34.27 -14.69
CA ALA A 74 59.14 -35.30 -14.18
C ALA A 74 58.44 -35.14 -12.80
N SER A 75 57.15 -34.78 -12.90
CA SER A 75 56.03 -35.64 -12.47
C SER A 75 55.31 -35.44 -11.12
N ASP A 76 53.98 -35.39 -11.28
CA ASP A 76 52.94 -36.08 -10.52
C ASP A 76 52.14 -35.40 -9.36
N ILE A 77 50.92 -35.01 -9.74
CA ILE A 77 49.64 -35.50 -9.18
C ILE A 77 48.95 -34.71 -8.04
N SER A 78 47.71 -34.31 -8.39
CA SER A 78 46.50 -34.10 -7.55
C SER A 78 46.05 -32.69 -7.13
N ARG A 79 45.18 -32.14 -8.00
CA ARG A 79 43.78 -31.73 -7.69
C ARG A 79 43.50 -31.05 -6.34
N ALA A 80 43.30 -29.74 -6.41
CA ALA A 80 42.54 -29.00 -5.41
C ALA A 80 41.05 -29.41 -5.39
N ALA A 81 40.46 -29.44 -4.19
CA ALA A 81 39.03 -29.42 -3.98
C ALA A 81 38.71 -28.50 -2.78
N THR A 82 38.05 -27.38 -3.06
CA THR A 82 37.40 -26.53 -2.04
C THR A 82 36.33 -27.31 -1.27
N PRO A 83 36.10 -26.94 0.00
CA PRO A 83 34.72 -26.73 0.40
C PRO A 83 34.49 -25.43 1.18
N SER A 84 33.35 -24.81 0.88
CA SER A 84 32.76 -23.72 1.65
C SER A 84 31.77 -24.27 2.70
N ALA A 85 31.59 -23.51 3.78
CA ALA A 85 30.45 -23.41 4.70
C ALA A 85 29.51 -24.63 4.93
N GLY A 86 29.35 -24.98 6.21
CA GLY A 86 28.28 -25.86 6.70
C GLY A 86 27.94 -25.61 8.16
N TYR A 87 27.12 -24.59 8.46
CA TYR A 87 26.57 -24.36 9.80
C TYR A 87 25.49 -25.40 10.14
N LYS A 88 25.57 -26.03 11.32
CA LYS A 88 24.39 -26.50 12.07
C LYS A 88 24.59 -26.25 13.56
N HIS A 89 23.67 -25.50 14.15
CA HIS A 89 23.57 -25.29 15.60
C HIS A 89 22.55 -26.28 16.18
N VAL A 90 22.89 -26.97 17.26
CA VAL A 90 21.95 -27.69 18.11
C VAL A 90 22.29 -27.43 19.58
N SER A 91 21.34 -26.81 20.27
CA SER A 91 21.14 -26.79 21.72
C SER A 91 19.76 -27.44 21.95
N LEU A 92 19.38 -28.03 23.09
CA LEU A 92 20.05 -28.38 24.34
C LEU A 92 19.23 -29.56 24.93
N ASN A 93 19.79 -30.38 25.82
CA ASN A 93 18.98 -31.11 26.80
C ASN A 93 19.73 -31.12 28.13
N GLY A 94 19.11 -30.54 29.17
CA GLY A 94 19.77 -30.33 30.45
C GLY A 94 19.68 -31.54 31.38
N ILE A 95 20.80 -31.88 32.01
CA ILE A 95 20.81 -32.55 33.32
C ILE A 95 21.74 -31.75 34.23
N VAL A 96 21.25 -31.42 35.41
CA VAL A 96 21.96 -30.71 36.48
C VAL A 96 22.88 -31.66 37.23
N ILE A 97 24.10 -31.21 37.57
CA ILE A 97 24.81 -31.49 38.83
C ILE A 97 25.86 -30.36 39.02
N GLU A 98 26.05 -29.93 40.26
CA GLU A 98 26.99 -28.85 40.66
C GLU A 98 28.46 -29.19 40.35
N PRO A 99 29.36 -28.20 40.41
CA PRO A 99 30.29 -28.28 41.53
C PRO A 99 30.60 -26.95 42.23
N THR A 100 30.92 -27.11 43.51
CA THR A 100 31.38 -26.09 44.46
C THR A 100 32.81 -25.60 44.14
N ASN A 101 33.08 -24.34 44.51
CA ASN A 101 34.42 -23.77 44.73
C ASN A 101 35.29 -24.67 45.66
N PRO A 102 36.66 -24.58 45.68
CA PRO A 102 37.37 -23.28 45.62
C PRO A 102 38.78 -23.24 44.97
N ALA A 103 39.36 -22.03 44.93
CA ALA A 103 40.80 -21.76 44.90
C ALA A 103 41.41 -21.95 46.34
N PRO A 104 42.70 -21.65 46.68
CA PRO A 104 43.74 -20.96 45.90
C PRO A 104 45.22 -21.38 46.14
N LYS A 105 46.13 -20.59 45.54
CA LYS A 105 47.52 -20.25 45.97
C LYS A 105 48.67 -21.26 45.87
N GLN A 106 49.83 -20.68 45.54
CA GLN A 106 51.17 -21.24 45.51
C GLN A 106 51.88 -20.98 46.85
N ASP A 107 52.88 -21.81 47.20
CA ASP A 107 54.26 -21.43 47.58
C ASP A 107 54.99 -22.56 48.34
N ALA A 108 56.26 -22.86 47.94
CA ALA A 108 57.37 -23.51 48.70
C ALA A 108 57.13 -24.85 49.48
N GLU A 109 58.08 -25.77 49.69
CA GLU A 109 59.50 -25.95 49.32
C GLU A 109 59.91 -27.45 49.50
N THR A 110 60.86 -27.95 48.69
CA THR A 110 61.82 -29.09 48.91
C THR A 110 61.42 -30.40 49.65
N VAL A 111 61.83 -31.58 49.11
CA VAL A 111 62.78 -32.55 49.74
C VAL A 111 63.01 -33.85 48.89
N SER A 112 64.27 -34.32 48.89
CA SER A 112 64.80 -35.68 48.57
C SER A 112 64.81 -36.31 47.16
N THR A 113 66.04 -36.35 46.60
CA THR A 113 66.84 -37.57 46.36
C THR A 113 66.38 -38.67 45.39
N THR A 114 67.06 -38.78 44.24
CA THR A 114 67.73 -39.99 43.65
C THR A 114 68.31 -39.55 42.29
N THR A 115 69.62 -39.28 42.16
CA THR A 115 70.72 -40.26 42.00
C THR A 115 70.74 -40.95 40.63
N THR A 116 71.47 -40.32 39.70
CA THR A 116 72.58 -40.95 38.93
C THR A 116 72.21 -41.87 37.76
N LEU A 117 72.72 -41.58 36.57
CA LEU A 117 73.80 -42.38 35.96
C LEU A 117 74.47 -41.70 34.76
N VAL A 118 75.81 -41.72 34.80
CA VAL A 118 76.73 -41.28 33.74
C VAL A 118 77.17 -42.55 32.97
N PRO A 119 78.39 -42.62 32.41
CA PRO A 119 78.67 -42.78 30.98
C PRO A 119 78.76 -44.24 30.50
N GLY A 120 79.14 -44.45 29.23
CA GLY A 120 80.10 -45.52 28.92
C GLY A 120 79.91 -46.25 27.61
N ALA A 121 80.73 -45.88 26.63
CA ALA A 121 80.93 -46.58 25.37
C ALA A 121 81.29 -48.08 25.49
N LYS A 122 80.98 -48.84 24.43
CA LYS A 122 81.74 -49.99 23.86
C LYS A 122 81.09 -50.37 22.51
N GLY A 123 81.78 -50.66 21.42
CA GLY A 123 83.23 -50.68 21.17
C GLY A 123 83.71 -52.03 20.62
N LYS A 124 84.35 -52.02 19.44
CA LYS A 124 85.18 -53.08 18.83
C LYS A 124 85.66 -52.58 17.46
N GLU A 125 86.88 -52.77 16.97
CA GLU A 125 88.22 -53.20 17.45
C GLU A 125 89.22 -52.60 16.42
N ARG A 126 90.54 -52.42 16.60
CA ARG A 126 91.58 -53.33 17.10
C ARG A 126 92.92 -52.57 17.31
N ALA A 127 93.82 -53.12 18.13
CA ALA A 127 95.23 -52.70 18.29
C ALA A 127 96.09 -53.08 17.04
N THR A 128 97.39 -52.73 16.88
CA THR A 128 98.55 -53.01 17.77
C THR A 128 99.80 -52.14 17.49
N ASP A 129 100.46 -51.74 18.58
CA ASP A 129 101.92 -51.67 18.90
C ASP A 129 103.06 -51.49 17.86
N ALA A 130 104.06 -50.70 18.33
CA ALA A 130 105.53 -50.84 18.23
C ALA A 130 106.37 -50.26 17.05
N GLU A 131 107.51 -49.69 17.46
CA GLU A 131 108.74 -49.29 16.73
C GLU A 131 109.37 -50.43 15.87
N PRO A 132 110.30 -50.19 14.89
CA PRO A 132 111.43 -49.24 15.00
C PRO A 132 111.97 -48.48 13.73
N THR A 133 112.60 -47.32 13.99
CA THR A 133 113.92 -46.84 13.46
C THR A 133 114.20 -46.59 11.94
N LEU A 134 114.25 -45.29 11.57
CA LEU A 134 115.20 -44.58 10.63
C LEU A 134 115.25 -44.92 9.09
N PRO A 135 115.77 -44.01 8.21
CA PRO A 135 115.83 -42.53 8.21
C PRO A 135 115.32 -41.92 6.84
N PRO A 136 115.86 -40.84 6.21
CA PRO A 136 115.10 -39.58 6.06
C PRO A 136 114.94 -39.02 4.62
N THR A 137 114.04 -38.05 4.41
CA THR A 137 114.26 -36.96 3.42
C THR A 137 113.43 -35.72 3.75
N GLU A 138 114.06 -34.54 3.66
CA GLU A 138 113.44 -33.22 3.87
C GLU A 138 112.86 -32.66 2.56
N ILE A 139 111.69 -32.00 2.63
CA ILE A 139 111.47 -30.69 1.97
C ILE A 139 110.57 -29.85 2.88
N GLN A 140 111.14 -28.98 3.71
CA GLN A 140 110.36 -27.97 4.43
C GLN A 140 110.15 -26.74 3.54
N LEU A 141 108.90 -26.39 3.21
CA LEU A 141 108.61 -25.10 2.58
C LEU A 141 108.87 -23.98 3.61
N PRO A 142 109.54 -22.86 3.24
CA PRO A 142 109.91 -21.81 4.19
C PRO A 142 108.73 -21.24 5.00
N GLN A 143 108.99 -20.80 6.24
CA GLN A 143 107.96 -20.25 7.13
C GLN A 143 107.19 -19.08 6.51
N GLU A 144 107.84 -18.20 5.73
CA GLU A 144 107.11 -17.16 4.97
C GLU A 144 106.05 -17.74 4.03
N VAL A 145 106.33 -18.88 3.39
CA VAL A 145 105.39 -19.52 2.46
C VAL A 145 104.25 -20.16 3.23
N GLN A 146 104.51 -20.75 4.41
CA GLN A 146 103.47 -21.28 5.29
C GLN A 146 102.57 -20.15 5.83
N GLU A 147 103.14 -19.02 6.27
CA GLU A 147 102.36 -17.85 6.67
C GLU A 147 101.57 -17.23 5.51
N LYS A 148 102.16 -17.14 4.32
CA LYS A 148 101.47 -16.64 3.12
C LYS A 148 100.34 -17.58 2.71
N LEU A 149 100.53 -18.90 2.80
CA LEU A 149 99.48 -19.89 2.59
C LEU A 149 98.37 -19.78 3.63
N LEU A 150 98.68 -19.65 4.93
CA LEU A 150 97.68 -19.43 5.99
C LEU A 150 96.92 -18.10 5.80
N LYS A 151 97.59 -17.02 5.38
CA LYS A 151 96.94 -15.74 5.04
C LYS A 151 96.05 -15.87 3.79
N LEU A 152 96.48 -16.61 2.77
CA LEU A 152 95.67 -16.91 1.59
C LEU A 152 94.47 -17.81 1.93
N GLU A 153 94.62 -18.77 2.84
CA GLU A 153 93.55 -19.63 3.32
C GLU A 153 92.53 -18.85 4.16
N GLN A 154 92.98 -17.96 5.05
CA GLN A 154 92.09 -17.03 5.78
C GLN A 154 91.37 -16.06 4.84
N LEU A 155 92.04 -15.53 3.81
CA LEU A 155 91.40 -14.69 2.79
C LEU A 155 90.41 -15.51 1.95
N THR A 156 90.72 -16.77 1.64
CA THR A 156 89.82 -17.69 0.91
C THR A 156 88.58 -18.03 1.74
N SER A 157 88.73 -18.31 3.04
CA SER A 157 87.61 -18.50 3.97
C SER A 157 86.75 -17.24 4.08
N ARG A 158 87.35 -16.06 4.31
CA ARG A 158 86.60 -14.79 4.35
C ARG A 158 85.90 -14.47 3.03
N TYR A 159 86.50 -14.81 1.90
CA TYR A 159 85.88 -14.66 0.58
C TYR A 159 84.73 -15.66 0.37
N GLN A 160 84.86 -16.90 0.83
CA GLN A 160 83.77 -17.88 0.81
C GLN A 160 82.60 -17.47 1.72
N ASP A 161 82.87 -16.94 2.90
CA ASP A 161 81.82 -16.44 3.81
C ASP A 161 81.19 -15.14 3.29
N LEU A 162 81.97 -14.25 2.65
CA LEU A 162 81.42 -13.09 1.93
C LEU A 162 80.55 -13.53 0.75
N LEU A 163 80.95 -14.56 -0.01
CA LEU A 163 80.14 -15.14 -1.08
C LEU A 163 78.88 -15.83 -0.55
N ARG A 164 78.94 -16.50 0.61
CA ARG A 164 77.75 -17.04 1.29
C ARG A 164 76.80 -15.92 1.68
N ASN A 165 77.30 -14.90 2.37
CA ASN A 165 76.50 -13.74 2.78
C ASN A 165 75.92 -12.99 1.58
N TYR A 166 76.68 -12.85 0.48
CA TYR A 166 76.20 -12.26 -0.77
C TYR A 166 75.11 -13.11 -1.43
N ARG A 167 75.29 -14.44 -1.50
CA ARG A 167 74.26 -15.37 -2.02
C ARG A 167 73.00 -15.34 -1.18
N THR A 168 73.13 -15.34 0.15
CA THR A 168 72.00 -15.24 1.08
C THR A 168 71.29 -13.89 0.94
N ALA A 169 72.02 -12.77 0.87
CA ALA A 169 71.44 -11.45 0.63
C ALA A 169 70.73 -11.37 -0.72
N HIS A 170 71.32 -11.90 -1.79
CA HIS A 170 70.71 -11.94 -3.11
C HIS A 170 69.50 -12.89 -3.18
N ALA A 171 69.50 -13.98 -2.42
CA ALA A 171 68.34 -14.86 -2.27
C ALA A 171 67.20 -14.15 -1.51
N HIS A 172 67.51 -13.34 -0.50
CA HIS A 172 66.52 -12.50 0.18
C HIS A 172 65.95 -11.42 -0.77
N VAL A 173 66.78 -10.76 -1.58
CA VAL A 173 66.31 -9.78 -2.59
C VAL A 173 65.44 -10.46 -3.66
N ALA A 174 65.84 -11.63 -4.16
CA ALA A 174 65.04 -12.40 -5.12
C ALA A 174 63.70 -12.91 -4.54
N ALA A 175 63.63 -13.12 -3.22
CA ALA A 175 62.38 -13.48 -2.54
C ALA A 175 61.46 -12.27 -2.24
N ILE A 176 61.99 -11.04 -2.28
CA ILE A 176 61.22 -9.80 -2.07
C ILE A 176 60.38 -9.44 -3.29
N GLU A 177 60.92 -9.58 -4.50
CA GLU A 177 60.23 -9.23 -5.76
C GLU A 177 58.85 -9.92 -5.96
N PRO A 178 58.68 -11.25 -5.79
CA PRO A 178 57.36 -11.89 -5.88
C PRO A 178 56.40 -11.47 -4.76
N PHE A 179 56.93 -11.04 -3.60
CA PHE A 179 56.11 -10.51 -2.50
C PHE A 179 55.65 -9.07 -2.80
N GLU A 180 56.49 -8.22 -3.40
CA GLU A 180 56.05 -6.90 -3.88
C GLU A 180 55.06 -7.01 -5.04
N ALA A 181 55.19 -8.00 -5.92
CA ALA A 181 54.22 -8.25 -6.98
C ALA A 181 52.83 -8.59 -6.40
N THR A 182 52.75 -9.56 -5.48
CA THR A 182 51.48 -9.92 -4.82
C THR A 182 50.91 -8.80 -3.94
N LEU A 183 51.76 -7.98 -3.32
CA LEU A 183 51.30 -6.76 -2.63
C LEU A 183 50.66 -5.76 -3.59
N ARG A 184 51.25 -5.51 -4.77
CA ARG A 184 50.69 -4.61 -5.81
C ARG A 184 49.36 -5.11 -6.39
N GLU A 185 49.17 -6.43 -6.44
CA GLU A 185 47.93 -7.04 -6.96
C GLU A 185 46.77 -6.95 -5.95
N HIS A 186 47.04 -7.14 -4.65
CA HIS A 186 46.01 -7.16 -3.61
C HIS A 186 45.87 -5.85 -2.83
N THR A 187 46.79 -4.90 -3.02
CA THR A 187 46.90 -3.67 -2.22
C THR A 187 47.35 -2.51 -3.10
N PRO A 188 46.86 -1.26 -2.90
CA PRO A 188 47.38 -0.09 -3.62
C PRO A 188 48.83 0.33 -3.26
N LEU A 189 49.60 -0.54 -2.59
CA LEU A 189 50.98 -0.28 -2.17
C LEU A 189 51.96 -0.74 -3.25
N THR A 190 52.81 0.18 -3.71
CA THR A 190 53.77 -0.09 -4.78
C THR A 190 55.12 -0.64 -4.32
N SER A 191 55.43 -0.60 -3.03
CA SER A 191 56.71 -1.03 -2.44
C SER A 191 56.59 -1.33 -0.95
N LEU A 192 57.57 -2.05 -0.39
CA LEU A 192 57.69 -2.41 1.04
C LEU A 192 58.09 -1.23 1.95
N ASP A 193 57.47 -0.06 1.78
CA ASP A 193 57.66 1.03 2.75
C ASP A 193 56.87 0.73 4.04
N SER A 194 57.59 0.63 5.15
CA SER A 194 57.05 0.42 6.49
C SER A 194 56.02 1.48 6.88
N ALA A 195 56.16 2.74 6.43
CA ALA A 195 55.22 3.79 6.77
C ALA A 195 53.89 3.61 6.02
N ALA A 196 53.96 3.43 4.70
CA ALA A 196 52.79 3.26 3.84
C ALA A 196 51.98 2.00 4.18
N LEU A 197 52.64 0.88 4.50
CA LEU A 197 51.96 -0.35 4.91
C LEU A 197 51.19 -0.18 6.24
N VAL A 198 51.80 0.49 7.23
CA VAL A 198 51.14 0.77 8.51
C VAL A 198 49.97 1.74 8.33
N GLU A 199 50.10 2.75 7.47
CA GLU A 199 49.01 3.67 7.18
C GLU A 199 47.83 2.98 6.46
N TYR A 200 48.12 2.14 5.45
CA TYR A 200 47.11 1.33 4.77
C TYR A 200 46.38 0.38 5.72
N LEU A 201 47.10 -0.39 6.55
CA LEU A 201 46.47 -1.29 7.53
C LEU A 201 45.61 -0.52 8.55
N ASN A 202 46.05 0.67 8.99
CA ASN A 202 45.25 1.54 9.84
C ASN A 202 44.01 2.10 9.12
N GLN A 203 44.10 2.41 7.82
CA GLN A 203 42.96 2.83 7.01
C GLN A 203 41.95 1.69 6.82
N GLN A 204 42.42 0.47 6.52
CA GLN A 204 41.59 -0.72 6.37
C GLN A 204 40.94 -1.14 7.71
N ASN A 205 41.66 -1.00 8.83
CA ASN A 205 41.09 -1.20 10.17
C ASN A 205 39.98 -0.17 10.47
N ARG A 206 40.21 1.12 10.21
CA ARG A 206 39.18 2.18 10.37
C ARG A 206 37.96 1.94 9.48
N GLN A 207 38.16 1.51 8.24
CA GLN A 207 37.06 1.11 7.35
C GLN A 207 36.31 -0.11 7.90
N SER A 208 37.03 -1.11 8.42
CA SER A 208 36.43 -2.31 9.02
C SER A 208 35.66 -2.00 10.31
N GLU A 209 36.12 -1.04 11.11
CA GLU A 209 35.42 -0.53 12.30
C GLU A 209 34.16 0.26 11.89
N MET A 210 34.28 1.19 10.93
CA MET A 210 33.15 1.94 10.38
C MET A 210 32.07 1.01 9.80
N ILE A 211 32.45 -0.02 9.03
CA ILE A 211 31.52 -1.02 8.49
C ILE A 211 30.87 -1.84 9.62
N LYS A 212 31.60 -2.19 10.68
CA LYS A 212 31.03 -2.88 11.85
C LYS A 212 30.04 -2.00 12.61
N ASP A 213 30.31 -0.70 12.73
CA ASP A 213 29.43 0.23 13.44
C ASP A 213 28.19 0.59 12.60
N GLU A 214 28.33 0.73 11.28
CA GLU A 214 27.19 0.80 10.37
C GLU A 214 26.37 -0.49 10.38
N LEU A 215 27.00 -1.68 10.42
CA LEU A 215 26.28 -2.94 10.53
C LEU A 215 25.51 -3.05 11.86
N LYS A 216 26.10 -2.60 12.99
CA LYS A 216 25.40 -2.51 14.28
C LYS A 216 24.23 -1.54 14.21
N ARG A 217 24.42 -0.36 13.60
CA ARG A 217 23.36 0.67 13.44
C ARG A 217 22.21 0.11 12.62
N VAL A 218 22.51 -0.43 11.44
CA VAL A 218 21.51 -1.01 10.52
C VAL A 218 20.82 -2.24 11.13
N THR A 219 21.52 -3.09 11.90
CA THR A 219 20.87 -4.21 12.61
C THR A 219 19.99 -3.72 13.76
N GLY A 220 20.38 -2.67 14.48
CA GLY A 220 19.54 -1.97 15.46
C GLY A 220 18.27 -1.39 14.84
N GLU A 221 18.41 -0.61 13.77
CA GLU A 221 17.29 -0.06 12.98
C GLU A 221 16.39 -1.18 12.42
N GLN A 222 16.97 -2.30 11.98
CA GLN A 222 16.19 -3.48 11.55
C GLN A 222 15.46 -4.15 12.72
N THR A 223 16.02 -4.21 13.93
CA THR A 223 15.31 -4.73 15.10
C THR A 223 14.22 -3.79 15.58
N ASP A 224 14.45 -2.48 15.54
CA ASP A 224 13.46 -1.46 15.92
C ASP A 224 12.29 -1.44 14.93
N LEU A 225 12.56 -1.50 13.62
CA LEU A 225 11.53 -1.63 12.59
C LEU A 225 10.74 -2.94 12.72
N ARG A 226 11.38 -4.06 13.07
CA ARG A 226 10.66 -5.32 13.35
C ARG A 226 9.77 -5.23 14.58
N PHE A 227 10.22 -4.56 15.63
CA PHE A 227 9.40 -4.30 16.81
C PHE A 227 8.20 -3.41 16.47
N GLU A 228 8.41 -2.35 15.70
CA GLU A 228 7.35 -1.44 15.25
C GLU A 228 6.35 -2.11 14.31
N ILE A 229 6.80 -2.97 13.38
CA ILE A 229 5.93 -3.81 12.55
C ILE A 229 5.07 -4.73 13.45
N SER A 230 5.68 -5.45 14.39
CA SER A 230 4.94 -6.33 15.31
C SER A 230 3.94 -5.56 16.19
N ARG A 231 4.29 -4.32 16.58
CA ARG A 231 3.41 -3.39 17.31
C ARG A 231 2.21 -2.98 16.46
N LEU A 232 2.44 -2.64 15.18
CA LEU A 232 1.39 -2.26 14.24
C LEU A 232 0.49 -3.45 13.84
N GLU A 233 1.05 -4.66 13.70
CA GLU A 233 0.29 -5.91 13.53
C GLU A 233 -0.61 -6.20 14.75
N GLY A 234 -0.10 -5.95 15.96
CA GLY A 234 -0.89 -5.99 17.20
C GLY A 234 -2.03 -4.97 17.22
N GLU A 235 -1.78 -3.72 16.84
CA GLU A 235 -2.84 -2.70 16.71
C GLU A 235 -3.86 -3.07 15.61
N ALA A 236 -3.40 -3.59 14.48
CA ALA A 236 -4.25 -3.99 13.37
C ALA A 236 -5.18 -5.17 13.74
N THR A 237 -4.64 -6.22 14.39
CA THR A 237 -5.43 -7.37 14.85
C THR A 237 -6.46 -6.98 15.91
N LEU A 238 -6.09 -6.11 16.88
CA LEU A 238 -7.05 -5.53 17.84
C LEU A 238 -8.14 -4.71 17.13
N SER A 239 -7.77 -3.88 16.15
CA SER A 239 -8.75 -3.10 15.38
C SER A 239 -9.72 -3.98 14.58
N ALA A 240 -9.23 -5.08 13.98
CA ALA A 240 -10.05 -6.06 13.27
C ALA A 240 -11.01 -6.79 14.23
N GLN A 241 -10.56 -7.13 15.45
CA GLN A 241 -11.40 -7.74 16.47
C GLN A 241 -12.51 -6.78 16.94
N ILE A 242 -12.20 -5.49 17.12
CA ILE A 242 -13.19 -4.45 17.45
C ILE A 242 -14.22 -4.30 16.31
N ILE A 243 -13.77 -4.26 15.05
CA ILE A 243 -14.68 -4.19 13.88
C ILE A 243 -15.59 -5.43 13.82
N ALA A 244 -15.07 -6.62 14.10
CA ALA A 244 -15.85 -7.85 14.16
C ALA A 244 -16.92 -7.80 15.27
N GLN A 245 -16.58 -7.30 16.47
CA GLN A 245 -17.55 -7.11 17.55
C GLN A 245 -18.62 -6.07 17.18
N LEU A 246 -18.23 -4.93 16.59
CA LEU A 246 -19.17 -3.91 16.14
C LEU A 246 -20.17 -4.47 15.11
N ARG A 247 -19.70 -5.26 14.13
CA ARG A 247 -20.58 -5.94 13.17
C ARG A 247 -21.55 -6.94 13.82
N GLN A 248 -21.14 -7.64 14.88
CA GLN A 248 -22.03 -8.51 15.66
C GLN A 248 -23.10 -7.71 16.41
N TYR A 249 -22.74 -6.58 17.01
CA TYR A 249 -23.72 -5.68 17.64
C TYR A 249 -24.68 -5.08 16.60
N GLU A 250 -24.18 -4.64 15.43
CA GLU A 250 -25.02 -4.17 14.32
C GLU A 250 -26.00 -5.25 13.86
N ALA A 251 -25.56 -6.50 13.64
CA ALA A 251 -26.43 -7.62 13.29
C ALA A 251 -27.51 -7.85 14.37
N SER A 252 -27.13 -7.85 15.65
CA SER A 252 -28.07 -7.99 16.77
C SER A 252 -29.10 -6.85 16.82
N THR A 253 -28.68 -5.60 16.59
CA THR A 253 -29.61 -4.46 16.52
C THR A 253 -30.56 -4.55 15.34
N ASN A 254 -30.09 -5.00 14.17
CA ASN A 254 -30.94 -5.22 12.99
C ASN A 254 -31.98 -6.32 13.22
N ASP A 255 -31.61 -7.42 13.89
CA ASP A 255 -32.54 -8.49 14.25
C ASP A 255 -33.57 -8.05 15.31
N LEU A 256 -33.15 -7.24 16.29
CA LEU A 256 -34.07 -6.62 17.25
C LEU A 256 -35.04 -5.64 16.55
N GLN A 257 -34.54 -4.85 15.59
CA GLN A 257 -35.36 -3.92 14.81
C GLN A 257 -36.34 -4.65 13.88
N ARG A 258 -35.96 -5.79 13.29
CA ARG A 258 -36.88 -6.69 12.58
C ARG A 258 -37.96 -7.24 13.51
N LYS A 259 -37.59 -7.77 14.68
CA LYS A 259 -38.53 -8.28 15.69
C LYS A 259 -39.48 -7.20 16.22
N LEU A 260 -39.01 -5.95 16.34
CA LEU A 260 -39.85 -4.81 16.67
C LEU A 260 -40.89 -4.58 15.55
N SER A 261 -40.45 -4.53 14.30
CA SER A 261 -41.35 -4.30 13.15
C SER A 261 -42.41 -5.40 13.00
N THR A 262 -42.06 -6.67 13.25
CA THR A 262 -43.05 -7.76 13.23
C THR A 262 -44.06 -7.62 14.37
N ALA A 263 -43.61 -7.32 15.59
CA ALA A 263 -44.50 -7.06 16.73
C ALA A 263 -45.42 -5.83 16.52
N GLU A 264 -44.93 -4.79 15.84
CA GLU A 264 -45.75 -3.64 15.43
C GLU A 264 -46.82 -4.05 14.40
N THR A 265 -46.48 -4.86 13.39
CA THR A 265 -47.48 -5.38 12.44
C THR A 265 -48.51 -6.29 13.09
N GLU A 266 -48.10 -7.19 14.00
CA GLU A 266 -49.01 -8.06 14.76
C GLU A 266 -49.97 -7.25 15.65
N ARG A 267 -49.46 -6.19 16.29
CA ARG A 267 -50.27 -5.25 17.08
C ARG A 267 -51.31 -4.55 16.20
N ASP A 268 -50.91 -4.07 15.02
CA ASP A 268 -51.80 -3.33 14.12
C ASP A 268 -52.84 -4.24 13.45
N ASP A 269 -52.51 -5.51 13.21
CA ASP A 269 -53.45 -6.55 12.80
C ASP A 269 -54.45 -6.90 13.91
N ALA A 270 -53.97 -7.07 15.15
CA ALA A 270 -54.83 -7.25 16.31
C ALA A 270 -55.79 -6.06 16.51
N GLN A 271 -55.32 -4.83 16.29
CA GLN A 271 -56.17 -3.64 16.31
C GLN A 271 -57.19 -3.61 15.18
N ARG A 272 -56.82 -3.97 13.94
CA ARG A 272 -57.78 -4.11 12.82
C ARG A 272 -58.85 -5.16 13.11
N ILE A 273 -58.47 -6.31 13.66
CA ILE A 273 -59.40 -7.38 14.06
C ILE A 273 -60.34 -6.88 15.17
N ALA A 274 -59.84 -6.14 16.16
CA ALA A 274 -60.64 -5.56 17.23
C ALA A 274 -61.63 -4.49 16.72
N GLN A 275 -61.20 -3.62 15.80
CA GLN A 275 -62.07 -2.62 15.16
C GLN A 275 -63.17 -3.29 14.32
N SER A 276 -62.82 -4.34 13.57
CA SER A 276 -63.78 -5.15 12.81
C SER A 276 -64.83 -5.80 13.72
N LYS A 277 -64.41 -6.45 14.82
CA LYS A 277 -65.32 -7.03 15.84
C LYS A 277 -66.27 -5.98 16.40
N LYS A 278 -65.78 -4.79 16.77
CA LYS A 278 -66.61 -3.67 17.25
C LYS A 278 -67.62 -3.19 16.20
N GLY A 279 -67.23 -3.19 14.91
CA GLY A 279 -68.12 -2.94 13.79
C GLY A 279 -69.24 -3.98 13.70
N HIS A 280 -68.90 -5.27 13.74
CA HIS A 280 -69.87 -6.37 13.74
C HIS A 280 -70.81 -6.34 14.95
N GLU A 281 -70.30 -6.06 16.16
CA GLU A 281 -71.14 -5.89 17.36
C GLU A 281 -72.15 -4.75 17.21
N SER A 282 -71.74 -3.61 16.63
CA SER A 282 -72.65 -2.49 16.35
C SER A 282 -73.73 -2.85 15.31
N ALA A 283 -73.36 -3.63 14.29
CA ALA A 283 -74.30 -4.14 13.29
C ALA A 283 -75.30 -5.13 13.90
N VAL A 284 -74.83 -6.05 14.75
CA VAL A 284 -75.69 -7.00 15.49
C VAL A 284 -76.62 -6.25 16.46
N ALA A 285 -76.16 -5.20 17.13
CA ALA A 285 -77.01 -4.36 17.99
C ALA A 285 -78.08 -3.61 17.19
N SER A 286 -77.74 -3.11 15.99
CA SER A 286 -78.71 -2.52 15.05
C SER A 286 -79.75 -3.55 14.58
N LEU A 287 -79.32 -4.74 14.17
CA LEU A 287 -80.22 -5.83 13.75
C LEU A 287 -81.13 -6.30 14.88
N ARG A 288 -80.62 -6.46 16.12
CA ARG A 288 -81.45 -6.76 17.31
C ARG A 288 -82.49 -5.66 17.57
N SER A 289 -82.12 -4.40 17.37
CA SER A 289 -83.03 -3.26 17.51
C SER A 289 -84.11 -3.22 16.42
N GLN A 290 -83.77 -3.63 15.20
CA GLN A 290 -84.73 -3.79 14.09
C GLN A 290 -85.67 -4.98 14.33
N LEU A 291 -85.13 -6.13 14.78
CA LEU A 291 -85.93 -7.31 15.15
C LEU A 291 -86.97 -6.95 16.21
N LYS A 292 -86.55 -6.26 17.29
CA LYS A 292 -87.45 -5.84 18.38
C LYS A 292 -88.53 -4.83 17.92
N ARG A 293 -88.26 -4.03 16.88
CA ARG A 293 -89.28 -3.19 16.24
C ARG A 293 -90.24 -4.04 15.42
N ALA A 294 -89.74 -4.93 14.56
CA ALA A 294 -90.58 -5.82 13.76
C ALA A 294 -91.44 -6.77 14.61
N GLU A 295 -90.93 -7.26 15.74
CA GLU A 295 -91.69 -8.00 16.76
C GLU A 295 -92.81 -7.14 17.34
N LYS A 296 -92.50 -5.90 17.78
CA LYS A 296 -93.51 -4.97 18.29
C LYS A 296 -94.56 -4.62 17.22
N ASP A 297 -94.16 -4.39 15.97
CA ASP A 297 -95.05 -4.04 14.87
C ASP A 297 -95.94 -5.24 14.49
N ARG A 298 -95.40 -6.47 14.51
CA ARG A 298 -96.15 -7.73 14.35
C ARG A 298 -97.15 -7.92 15.49
N ASP A 299 -96.74 -7.70 16.73
CA ASP A 299 -97.60 -7.88 17.90
C ASP A 299 -98.68 -6.77 17.95
N THR A 300 -98.36 -5.56 17.50
CA THR A 300 -99.32 -4.47 17.28
C THR A 300 -100.30 -4.81 16.15
N ALA A 301 -99.84 -5.45 15.07
CA ALA A 301 -100.71 -5.93 14.01
C ALA A 301 -101.62 -7.08 14.47
N TYR A 302 -101.12 -8.04 15.26
CA TYR A 302 -101.95 -9.05 15.90
C TYR A 302 -102.98 -8.44 16.84
N GLN A 303 -102.59 -7.46 17.67
CA GLN A 303 -103.53 -6.75 18.53
C GLN A 303 -104.58 -5.99 17.71
N ALA A 304 -104.20 -5.31 16.63
CA ALA A 304 -105.14 -4.65 15.73
C ALA A 304 -106.09 -5.63 15.01
N ILE A 305 -105.65 -6.86 14.72
CA ILE A 305 -106.50 -7.95 14.19
C ILE A 305 -107.49 -8.44 15.26
N ILE A 306 -107.06 -8.57 16.52
CA ILE A 306 -107.91 -8.93 17.66
C ILE A 306 -108.96 -7.84 17.92
N ASP A 307 -108.53 -6.57 17.92
CA ASP A 307 -109.37 -5.39 18.17
C ASP A 307 -110.31 -5.06 17.00
N CYS A 308 -110.09 -5.64 15.80
CA CYS A 308 -110.91 -5.43 14.60
C CYS A 308 -112.36 -5.93 14.75
N GLY A 309 -112.64 -6.83 15.70
CA GLY A 309 -114.00 -7.23 16.09
C GLY A 309 -114.85 -7.92 15.00
N LYS A 310 -114.26 -8.28 13.85
CA LYS A 310 -114.94 -8.84 12.68
C LYS A 310 -114.29 -10.09 12.08
N CYS A 311 -113.26 -10.64 12.71
CA CYS A 311 -112.58 -11.86 12.27
C CYS A 311 -112.88 -13.02 13.22
N ALA A 312 -113.76 -13.94 12.79
CA ALA A 312 -114.08 -15.13 13.55
C ALA A 312 -112.90 -16.12 13.58
N ILE A 313 -112.56 -16.63 14.76
CA ILE A 313 -111.55 -17.67 14.95
C ILE A 313 -112.15 -19.03 14.55
N PRO A 314 -111.58 -19.76 13.57
CA PRO A 314 -112.00 -21.12 13.28
C PRO A 314 -111.43 -22.10 14.32
N THR A 315 -112.31 -22.83 15.02
CA THR A 315 -111.94 -23.83 16.02
C THR A 315 -111.81 -25.24 15.43
N LYS A 316 -110.64 -25.86 15.63
CA LYS A 316 -110.36 -27.32 15.74
C LYS A 316 -111.08 -28.33 14.82
N ALA A 317 -110.32 -28.85 13.86
CA ALA A 317 -110.25 -30.24 13.36
C ALA A 317 -108.93 -30.32 12.54
N GLU A 318 -108.14 -31.39 12.45
CA GLU A 318 -108.22 -32.79 12.91
C GLU A 318 -106.78 -33.35 13.07
N GLU A 319 -106.60 -34.49 13.74
CA GLU A 319 -105.30 -35.20 13.79
C GLU A 319 -105.02 -35.96 12.49
N GLN A 320 -103.76 -35.95 12.02
CA GLN A 320 -103.18 -37.13 11.36
C GLN A 320 -101.65 -37.09 11.35
N ALA A 321 -101.03 -38.24 11.61
CA ALA A 321 -99.58 -38.40 11.76
C ALA A 321 -98.91 -38.74 10.42
N ALA A 322 -97.72 -38.18 10.20
CA ALA A 322 -96.74 -38.73 9.24
C ALA A 322 -95.32 -38.23 9.55
N THR A 323 -94.47 -39.09 10.13
CA THR A 323 -93.03 -39.07 9.86
C THR A 323 -92.79 -39.66 8.47
N PRO A 324 -91.90 -39.07 7.65
CA PRO A 324 -90.76 -39.89 7.23
C PRO A 324 -89.41 -39.16 7.01
N SER A 325 -88.35 -39.91 7.28
CA SER A 325 -87.01 -39.96 6.65
C SER A 325 -86.37 -38.75 5.95
N GLU A 326 -85.10 -38.56 6.30
CA GLU A 326 -83.95 -38.28 5.41
C GLU A 326 -84.22 -38.24 3.89
N LYS A 327 -83.85 -37.13 3.23
CA LYS A 327 -82.68 -37.10 2.32
C LYS A 327 -82.32 -35.71 1.80
N SER A 328 -81.02 -35.58 1.55
CA SER A 328 -80.33 -34.61 0.70
C SER A 328 -81.11 -34.15 -0.57
N ILE A 329 -80.99 -32.87 -0.93
CA ILE A 329 -80.17 -32.40 -2.08
C ILE A 329 -80.13 -30.87 -2.12
N SER A 330 -78.96 -30.33 -2.46
CA SER A 330 -78.59 -28.91 -2.57
C SER A 330 -78.66 -28.37 -4.01
N THR A 331 -79.03 -27.10 -4.22
CA THR A 331 -78.63 -26.16 -5.32
C THR A 331 -79.49 -24.86 -5.26
N PRO A 332 -79.24 -23.78 -6.04
CA PRO A 332 -77.95 -23.15 -6.44
C PRO A 332 -77.94 -21.59 -6.40
N GLY A 333 -76.74 -20.98 -6.39
CA GLY A 333 -76.43 -19.67 -7.04
C GLY A 333 -76.95 -18.36 -6.40
N ALA A 334 -76.26 -17.21 -6.48
CA ALA A 334 -75.26 -16.81 -7.46
C ALA A 334 -74.45 -15.54 -7.07
N ARG A 335 -73.17 -15.53 -7.49
CA ARG A 335 -72.36 -14.38 -7.99
C ARG A 335 -72.18 -13.11 -7.13
N SER A 336 -70.92 -12.76 -6.87
CA SER A 336 -70.20 -11.74 -7.67
C SER A 336 -68.69 -11.63 -7.33
N ARG A 337 -67.83 -11.79 -8.36
CA ARG A 337 -66.59 -11.02 -8.73
C ARG A 337 -65.70 -10.41 -7.61
N HIS A 338 -64.36 -10.38 -7.70
CA HIS A 338 -63.38 -10.77 -8.74
C HIS A 338 -61.98 -10.92 -8.08
N ASN A 339 -61.19 -11.91 -8.52
CA ASN A 339 -59.81 -11.89 -9.07
C ASN A 339 -58.79 -10.85 -8.53
N SER A 340 -57.49 -11.14 -8.42
CA SER A 340 -56.62 -12.19 -9.03
C SER A 340 -55.31 -12.29 -8.21
N ASP A 341 -54.77 -13.49 -7.89
CA ASP A 341 -53.75 -14.28 -8.63
C ASP A 341 -52.30 -13.75 -8.51
N ALA A 342 -51.22 -14.56 -8.53
CA ALA A 342 -51.08 -15.97 -8.95
C ALA A 342 -49.94 -16.74 -8.22
N THR A 343 -50.00 -18.08 -8.26
CA THR A 343 -48.84 -18.99 -8.13
C THR A 343 -49.00 -20.23 -9.03
N GLU A 344 -47.89 -20.60 -9.70
CA GLU A 344 -47.45 -21.95 -10.14
C GLU A 344 -48.24 -22.83 -11.16
N ALA A 345 -47.54 -23.12 -12.27
CA ALA A 345 -47.30 -24.39 -12.98
C ALA A 345 -48.37 -25.52 -13.12
N SER A 346 -48.55 -26.00 -14.37
CA SER A 346 -48.74 -27.43 -14.70
C SER A 346 -48.50 -27.76 -16.20
N THR A 347 -48.48 -29.05 -16.56
CA THR A 347 -47.89 -29.67 -17.77
C THR A 347 -48.88 -30.17 -18.84
N GLN A 348 -48.51 -30.08 -20.14
CA GLN A 348 -48.66 -31.03 -21.30
C GLN A 348 -49.97 -31.85 -21.56
N PRO A 349 -50.16 -32.51 -22.75
CA PRO A 349 -49.83 -32.17 -24.15
C PRO A 349 -51.02 -32.46 -25.14
N THR A 350 -50.83 -32.30 -26.48
CA THR A 350 -50.95 -33.37 -27.54
C THR A 350 -51.25 -32.81 -28.97
N GLU A 351 -50.29 -33.01 -29.91
CA GLU A 351 -50.36 -33.20 -31.41
C GLU A 351 -51.19 -32.23 -32.33
N VAL A 352 -50.98 -32.12 -33.66
CA VAL A 352 -50.45 -33.02 -34.73
C VAL A 352 -49.70 -32.25 -35.84
N SER A 353 -48.60 -32.80 -36.39
CA SER A 353 -48.27 -32.94 -37.84
C SER A 353 -46.78 -33.04 -38.19
N THR A 354 -46.35 -34.27 -38.48
CA THR A 354 -45.07 -34.75 -39.08
C THR A 354 -45.15 -34.82 -40.63
N PRO A 355 -44.18 -35.40 -41.42
CA PRO A 355 -42.90 -36.09 -41.12
C PRO A 355 -41.68 -35.33 -41.75
N ALA A 356 -40.49 -35.85 -42.12
CA ALA A 356 -39.78 -37.16 -42.20
C ALA A 356 -38.26 -36.86 -42.34
N THR A 357 -37.23 -37.68 -42.07
CA THR A 357 -37.03 -38.97 -41.35
C THR A 357 -35.52 -39.08 -40.98
N SER A 358 -35.15 -39.94 -40.03
CA SER A 358 -33.78 -40.19 -39.50
C SER A 358 -32.79 -40.92 -40.44
N ALA A 359 -31.46 -40.74 -40.23
CA ALA A 359 -30.50 -41.80 -39.80
C ALA A 359 -29.01 -41.39 -39.90
N VAL A 360 -28.16 -42.07 -39.11
CA VAL A 360 -26.68 -42.00 -38.96
C VAL A 360 -26.10 -43.30 -39.58
N PRO A 361 -24.90 -43.43 -40.23
CA PRO A 361 -23.57 -43.09 -39.67
C PRO A 361 -22.37 -42.78 -40.63
N SER A 362 -21.20 -42.51 -40.03
CA SER A 362 -19.82 -42.87 -40.43
C SER A 362 -19.21 -42.63 -41.83
N VAL A 363 -17.95 -42.16 -41.80
CA VAL A 363 -16.79 -42.48 -42.68
C VAL A 363 -16.58 -41.69 -44.01
N ASP A 364 -15.32 -41.25 -44.18
CA ASP A 364 -14.53 -40.84 -45.36
C ASP A 364 -14.90 -39.66 -46.31
N GLY A 365 -13.83 -39.01 -46.80
CA GLY A 365 -13.79 -38.17 -48.02
C GLY A 365 -14.29 -36.73 -47.84
N ALA A 366 -13.49 -35.66 -47.76
CA ALA A 366 -12.16 -35.36 -48.32
C ALA A 366 -12.07 -35.44 -49.86
N SER A 367 -11.74 -34.29 -50.47
CA SER A 367 -11.56 -34.07 -51.92
C SER A 367 -12.84 -34.24 -52.77
N GLU A 368 -12.98 -33.59 -53.93
CA GLU A 368 -11.99 -32.87 -54.75
C GLU A 368 -12.70 -31.82 -55.62
N LEU A 369 -11.94 -30.85 -56.16
CA LEU A 369 -11.76 -30.71 -57.62
C LEU A 369 -10.91 -29.47 -57.93
N ALA A 370 -9.84 -29.54 -58.72
CA ALA A 370 -8.86 -30.61 -58.95
C ALA A 370 -7.65 -29.97 -59.67
N GLN A 371 -6.52 -30.69 -59.69
CA GLN A 371 -5.47 -30.48 -60.69
C GLN A 371 -5.97 -30.88 -62.09
N PRO A 372 -5.24 -30.59 -63.19
CA PRO A 372 -4.24 -31.57 -63.65
C PRO A 372 -2.99 -30.90 -64.28
N GLY A 373 -1.93 -31.59 -64.68
CA GLY A 373 -1.61 -33.03 -64.66
C GLY A 373 -0.36 -33.30 -65.53
N ASP A 374 0.16 -34.52 -65.52
CA ASP A 374 1.51 -34.82 -66.03
C ASP A 374 1.58 -35.48 -67.44
N ALA A 375 2.73 -35.32 -68.10
CA ALA A 375 3.33 -36.09 -69.19
C ALA A 375 2.54 -36.49 -70.49
N LYS A 376 2.93 -35.90 -71.66
CA LYS A 376 3.62 -36.64 -72.78
C LYS A 376 3.93 -35.84 -74.09
N LYS A 377 5.16 -36.01 -74.58
CA LYS A 377 5.67 -36.07 -75.99
C LYS A 377 5.35 -34.97 -77.05
N LYS A 378 6.45 -34.28 -77.44
CA LYS A 378 6.95 -34.03 -78.84
C LYS A 378 6.09 -33.23 -79.87
N LYS A 379 6.62 -32.04 -80.28
CA LYS A 379 6.97 -31.55 -81.66
C LYS A 379 6.57 -30.08 -82.00
N LYS A 380 7.62 -29.30 -82.31
CA LYS A 380 7.77 -28.34 -83.44
C LYS A 380 6.87 -27.08 -83.60
N LYS A 381 7.57 -25.93 -83.65
CA LYS A 381 7.36 -24.74 -84.54
C LYS A 381 6.08 -23.90 -84.24
N LYS A 382 6.00 -22.57 -84.49
CA LYS A 382 6.83 -21.64 -85.33
C LYS A 382 6.48 -20.15 -85.01
N LYS A 383 7.47 -19.23 -85.11
CA LYS A 383 7.34 -17.76 -85.38
C LYS A 383 6.57 -16.90 -84.33
N SER A 384 6.75 -15.58 -84.18
CA SER A 384 7.49 -14.53 -84.95
C SER A 384 8.13 -13.50 -84.00
N LYS A 385 9.36 -12.99 -84.19
CA LYS A 385 9.75 -11.83 -85.06
C LYS A 385 9.12 -10.49 -84.57
N SER A 386 9.83 -9.40 -84.26
CA SER A 386 11.02 -8.74 -84.86
C SER A 386 11.76 -7.88 -83.80
N LYS A 387 12.99 -7.34 -83.93
CA LYS A 387 13.73 -6.55 -84.96
C LYS A 387 15.24 -6.63 -84.55
N LYS A 388 16.32 -6.43 -85.34
CA LYS A 388 16.60 -6.06 -86.75
C LYS A 388 18.08 -6.47 -86.99
N LYS A 389 18.43 -7.50 -87.77
CA LYS A 389 18.73 -7.53 -89.24
C LYS A 389 19.96 -6.64 -89.62
N LYS A 390 21.18 -7.19 -89.76
CA LYS A 390 21.85 -7.90 -90.91
C LYS A 390 22.52 -7.00 -91.99
N THR A 391 23.70 -7.45 -92.42
CA THR A 391 24.29 -7.56 -93.80
C THR A 391 23.30 -7.45 -94.99
N PRO A 392 23.69 -7.18 -96.28
CA PRO A 392 24.77 -7.90 -97.02
C PRO A 392 25.42 -7.23 -98.30
N THR A 393 26.29 -8.01 -99.01
CA THR A 393 26.52 -8.09 -100.50
C THR A 393 26.80 -6.81 -101.35
N ASP A 394 27.51 -6.81 -102.50
CA ASP A 394 27.99 -7.89 -103.40
C ASP A 394 29.10 -7.39 -104.37
N THR A 395 29.58 -8.30 -105.24
CA THR A 395 30.17 -8.08 -106.59
C THR A 395 31.68 -7.76 -106.82
N SER A 396 32.17 -8.46 -107.86
CA SER A 396 33.39 -8.40 -108.70
C SER A 396 34.14 -7.05 -108.84
N THR A 397 35.43 -6.99 -109.23
CA THR A 397 35.98 -7.54 -110.51
C THR A 397 37.53 -7.57 -110.50
N SER A 398 38.13 -8.52 -111.23
CA SER A 398 39.55 -8.56 -111.65
C SER A 398 39.70 -7.98 -113.09
N PRO A 399 40.88 -7.87 -113.76
CA PRO A 399 42.22 -8.38 -113.47
C PRO A 399 43.30 -7.23 -113.45
N THR A 400 44.62 -7.41 -113.53
CA THR A 400 45.44 -7.97 -114.64
C THR A 400 46.87 -8.24 -114.15
N SER A 401 47.56 -9.21 -114.77
CA SER A 401 48.98 -9.56 -114.51
C SER A 401 49.87 -9.08 -115.68
N PRO A 402 51.05 -9.68 -115.92
CA PRO A 402 52.38 -9.13 -115.64
C PRO A 402 53.01 -8.40 -116.85
N GLU A 403 54.19 -7.77 -116.68
CA GLU A 403 55.31 -7.89 -117.64
C GLU A 403 56.60 -7.17 -117.21
N THR A 404 57.74 -7.78 -117.55
CA THR A 404 59.00 -7.07 -117.80
C THR A 404 59.24 -7.01 -119.31
N PRO A 405 59.46 -5.81 -119.89
CA PRO A 405 60.45 -5.73 -120.95
C PRO A 405 61.35 -4.48 -120.84
N LYS A 406 62.53 -4.57 -121.45
CA LYS A 406 63.47 -3.45 -121.62
C LYS A 406 62.96 -2.55 -122.76
N MET A 407 62.88 -1.23 -122.58
CA MET A 407 63.15 -0.26 -123.66
C MET A 407 63.61 1.12 -123.14
N ASN A 408 64.67 1.60 -123.77
CA ASN A 408 65.07 2.98 -124.07
C ASN A 408 64.37 4.17 -123.39
N VAL A 409 65.18 5.04 -122.77
CA VAL A 409 64.82 6.41 -122.34
C VAL A 409 64.33 7.24 -123.53
N THR A 410 63.22 7.96 -123.35
CA THR A 410 62.73 8.97 -124.31
C THR A 410 62.79 10.38 -123.72
N LEU A 411 62.76 11.40 -124.58
CA LEU A 411 63.09 12.80 -124.23
C LEU A 411 62.18 13.40 -123.14
N GLU A 412 60.95 12.90 -122.99
CA GLU A 412 59.91 13.48 -122.13
C GLU A 412 60.13 13.22 -120.63
N ASP A 413 60.71 12.06 -120.27
CA ASP A 413 60.99 11.73 -118.86
C ASP A 413 62.16 12.55 -118.29
N MET A 414 63.03 13.10 -119.14
CA MET A 414 64.07 14.04 -118.71
C MET A 414 63.53 15.43 -118.34
N MET A 415 62.28 15.75 -118.69
CA MET A 415 61.68 17.06 -118.39
C MET A 415 60.84 17.10 -117.10
N ARG A 416 60.45 15.95 -116.54
CA ARG A 416 59.61 15.90 -115.32
C ARG A 416 60.37 15.82 -114.01
N ASN A 417 61.58 15.23 -113.99
CA ASN A 417 62.41 15.11 -112.78
C ASN A 417 63.82 15.67 -113.04
N PRO A 418 64.13 16.93 -112.67
CA PRO A 418 65.46 17.51 -112.89
C PRO A 418 66.57 16.78 -112.13
N GLU A 419 66.25 16.04 -111.07
CA GLU A 419 67.23 15.23 -110.34
C GLU A 419 67.65 13.95 -111.07
N LEU A 420 66.79 13.35 -111.92
CA LEU A 420 67.19 12.14 -112.67
C LEU A 420 68.34 12.43 -113.64
N ALA A 421 68.37 13.65 -114.22
CA ALA A 421 69.49 14.12 -115.03
C ALA A 421 70.79 14.20 -114.22
N SER A 422 70.72 14.59 -112.93
CA SER A 422 71.88 14.62 -112.04
C SER A 422 72.42 13.21 -111.73
N VAL A 423 71.54 12.24 -111.48
CA VAL A 423 71.91 10.84 -111.19
C VAL A 423 72.55 10.17 -112.40
N VAL A 424 72.03 10.42 -113.61
CA VAL A 424 72.64 9.93 -114.86
C VAL A 424 73.99 10.62 -115.13
N MET A 425 74.11 11.93 -114.90
CA MET A 425 75.38 12.67 -115.02
C MET A 425 76.45 12.20 -114.01
N LEU A 426 76.06 11.92 -112.76
CA LEU A 426 76.95 11.39 -111.73
C LEU A 426 77.42 9.97 -112.07
N LYS A 427 76.51 9.10 -112.56
CA LYS A 427 76.87 7.74 -112.99
C LYS A 427 77.75 7.73 -114.24
N ALA A 428 77.57 8.70 -115.15
CA ALA A 428 78.42 8.86 -116.34
C ALA A 428 79.81 9.48 -116.06
N LYS A 429 80.00 10.15 -114.92
CA LYS A 429 81.29 10.79 -114.56
C LYS A 429 82.08 10.10 -113.44
N PHE A 430 81.44 9.25 -112.64
CA PHE A 430 82.09 8.55 -111.51
C PHE A 430 81.76 7.04 -111.43
N GLY A 431 81.29 6.44 -112.53
CA GLY A 431 80.90 5.01 -112.58
C GLY A 431 82.00 4.03 -112.17
N ASP A 432 83.27 4.37 -112.43
CA ASP A 432 84.44 3.52 -112.14
C ASP A 432 85.17 3.88 -110.84
N ASN A 433 84.52 4.58 -109.91
CA ASN A 433 85.12 4.92 -108.61
C ASN A 433 84.88 3.80 -107.57
N PRO A 434 85.90 3.03 -107.14
CA PRO A 434 85.74 1.82 -106.32
C PRO A 434 85.21 2.06 -104.90
N ILE A 435 85.03 3.32 -104.52
CA ILE A 435 84.55 3.75 -103.20
C ILE A 435 83.01 3.76 -103.13
N LEU A 436 82.30 3.93 -104.25
CA LEU A 436 80.83 3.98 -104.29
C LEU A 436 80.11 2.68 -103.84
N PRO A 437 80.56 1.47 -104.22
CA PRO A 437 79.95 0.23 -103.74
C PRO A 437 80.08 0.06 -102.22
N LEU A 438 81.19 0.50 -101.64
CA LEU A 438 81.42 0.45 -100.19
C LEU A 438 80.47 1.39 -99.44
N PHE A 439 80.30 2.63 -99.89
CA PHE A 439 79.29 3.52 -99.29
C PHE A 439 77.87 2.99 -99.45
N SER A 440 77.51 2.41 -100.60
CA SER A 440 76.19 1.79 -100.77
C SER A 440 75.99 0.58 -99.85
N SER A 441 77.03 -0.21 -99.58
CA SER A 441 76.98 -1.35 -98.65
C SER A 441 76.89 -0.90 -97.19
N ILE A 442 77.66 0.14 -96.81
CA ILE A 442 77.62 0.73 -95.46
C ILE A 442 76.26 1.38 -95.18
N VAL A 443 75.72 2.16 -96.13
CA VAL A 443 74.37 2.74 -96.02
C VAL A 443 73.30 1.65 -95.99
N GLY A 444 73.46 0.57 -96.77
CA GLY A 444 72.57 -0.60 -96.71
C GLY A 444 72.60 -1.32 -95.35
N GLN A 445 73.78 -1.49 -94.76
CA GLN A 445 73.93 -2.10 -93.43
C GLN A 445 73.41 -1.18 -92.31
N MET A 446 73.67 0.13 -92.38
CA MET A 446 73.08 1.09 -91.44
C MET A 446 71.57 1.09 -91.54
N LYS A 447 71.02 1.02 -92.76
CA LYS A 447 69.58 0.98 -93.00
C LYS A 447 68.95 -0.32 -92.50
N GLN A 448 69.52 -1.50 -92.80
CA GLN A 448 69.05 -2.77 -92.23
C GLN A 448 69.13 -2.81 -90.71
N ARG A 449 70.17 -2.20 -90.11
CA ARG A 449 70.27 -2.11 -88.65
C ARG A 449 69.21 -1.16 -88.08
N SER A 450 68.95 0.00 -88.70
CA SER A 450 67.88 0.91 -88.25
C SER A 450 66.48 0.37 -88.49
N GLU A 451 66.26 -0.40 -89.57
CA GLU A 451 64.98 -1.08 -89.84
C GLU A 451 64.77 -2.22 -88.84
N GLY A 452 65.77 -3.07 -88.59
CA GLY A 452 65.69 -4.11 -87.57
C GLY A 452 65.54 -3.57 -86.14
N GLU A 453 66.24 -2.49 -85.79
CA GLU A 453 66.02 -1.78 -84.52
C GLU A 453 64.59 -1.22 -84.44
N SER A 454 64.05 -0.66 -85.53
CA SER A 454 62.65 -0.19 -85.58
C SER A 454 61.65 -1.33 -85.43
N ASP A 455 61.85 -2.45 -86.13
CA ASP A 455 61.00 -3.64 -86.06
C ASP A 455 61.01 -4.21 -84.63
N GLU A 456 62.17 -4.26 -83.95
CA GLU A 456 62.27 -4.65 -82.53
C GLU A 456 61.53 -3.68 -81.59
N TYR A 457 61.52 -2.36 -81.87
CA TYR A 457 60.72 -1.39 -81.12
C TYR A 457 59.22 -1.55 -81.37
N ASP A 458 58.81 -1.79 -82.62
CA ASP A 458 57.41 -1.97 -83.01
C ASP A 458 56.83 -3.29 -82.46
N GLU A 459 57.58 -4.40 -82.51
CA GLU A 459 57.20 -5.67 -81.85
C GLU A 459 57.06 -5.50 -80.33
N ARG A 460 57.99 -4.77 -79.71
CA ARG A 460 57.94 -4.47 -78.27
C ARG A 460 56.77 -3.56 -77.92
N GLN A 461 56.44 -2.59 -78.77
CA GLN A 461 55.29 -1.71 -78.59
C GLN A 461 53.99 -2.52 -78.70
N LEU A 462 53.82 -3.34 -79.74
CA LEU A 462 52.64 -4.22 -79.90
C LEU A 462 52.48 -5.21 -78.74
N HIS A 463 53.57 -5.77 -78.22
CA HIS A 463 53.51 -6.61 -77.02
C HIS A 463 53.07 -5.81 -75.78
N LEU A 464 53.55 -4.57 -75.60
CA LEU A 464 53.13 -3.71 -74.48
C LEU A 464 51.68 -3.26 -74.62
N GLU A 465 51.22 -2.93 -75.83
CA GLU A 465 49.82 -2.60 -76.13
C GLU A 465 48.90 -3.79 -75.84
N SER A 466 49.22 -4.98 -76.33
CA SER A 466 48.52 -6.23 -76.01
C SER A 466 48.50 -6.52 -74.49
N LYS A 467 49.62 -6.26 -73.79
CA LYS A 467 49.68 -6.41 -72.32
C LYS A 467 48.80 -5.38 -71.59
N ILE A 468 48.68 -4.16 -72.12
CA ILE A 468 47.79 -3.13 -71.60
C ILE A 468 46.33 -3.53 -71.83
N GLU A 469 45.98 -4.06 -73.01
CA GLU A 469 44.64 -4.59 -73.30
C GLU A 469 44.26 -5.76 -72.38
N GLU A 470 45.17 -6.72 -72.15
CA GLU A 470 44.96 -7.80 -71.18
C GLU A 470 44.71 -7.28 -69.76
N LEU A 471 45.50 -6.29 -69.31
CA LEU A 471 45.36 -5.68 -67.98
C LEU A 471 44.07 -4.87 -67.87
N GLN A 472 43.66 -4.16 -68.93
CA GLN A 472 42.39 -3.45 -68.98
C GLN A 472 41.21 -4.42 -68.93
N GLN A 473 41.26 -5.55 -69.65
CA GLN A 473 40.24 -6.58 -69.58
C GLN A 473 40.17 -7.21 -68.18
N GLN A 474 41.32 -7.53 -67.57
CA GLN A 474 41.37 -8.01 -66.17
C GLN A 474 40.82 -6.98 -65.18
N MET A 475 41.05 -5.69 -65.38
CA MET A 475 40.43 -4.64 -64.56
C MET A 475 38.91 -4.59 -64.72
N MET A 476 38.41 -4.74 -65.95
CA MET A 476 36.97 -4.77 -66.23
C MET A 476 36.30 -6.00 -65.62
N ASP A 477 36.91 -7.19 -65.75
CA ASP A 477 36.41 -8.43 -65.17
C ASP A 477 36.40 -8.35 -63.63
N ASN A 478 37.47 -7.84 -63.02
CA ASN A 478 37.53 -7.60 -61.57
C ASN A 478 36.50 -6.56 -61.11
N TYR A 479 36.23 -5.51 -61.89
CA TYR A 479 35.20 -4.52 -61.58
C TYR A 479 33.79 -5.13 -61.60
N VAL A 480 33.48 -6.00 -62.55
CA VAL A 480 32.21 -6.76 -62.58
C VAL A 480 32.10 -7.67 -61.37
N ILE A 481 33.16 -8.42 -61.03
CA ILE A 481 33.17 -9.30 -59.84
C ILE A 481 32.98 -8.51 -58.55
N LEU A 482 33.64 -7.35 -58.40
CA LEU A 482 33.48 -6.48 -57.23
C LEU A 482 32.04 -5.97 -57.12
N ARG A 483 31.44 -5.53 -58.23
CA ARG A 483 30.03 -5.12 -58.27
C ARG A 483 29.08 -6.26 -57.87
N ASP A 484 29.28 -7.46 -58.39
CA ASP A 484 28.49 -8.64 -58.02
C ASP A 484 28.64 -8.99 -56.52
N ARG A 485 29.84 -8.77 -55.93
CA ARG A 485 30.05 -8.92 -54.48
C ARG A 485 29.38 -7.80 -53.69
N ASP A 486 29.43 -6.55 -54.14
CA ASP A 486 28.76 -5.41 -53.49
C ASP A 486 27.23 -5.57 -53.52
N ASP A 487 26.66 -6.01 -54.64
CA ASP A 487 25.22 -6.31 -54.76
C ASP A 487 24.82 -7.47 -53.83
N GLN A 488 25.67 -8.50 -53.67
CA GLN A 488 25.47 -9.57 -52.68
C GLN A 488 25.58 -9.08 -51.23
N ILE A 489 26.55 -8.20 -50.94
CA ILE A 489 26.70 -7.57 -49.61
C ILE A 489 25.49 -6.69 -49.29
N ALA A 490 24.94 -5.97 -50.27
CA ALA A 490 23.72 -5.17 -50.11
C ALA A 490 22.50 -6.06 -49.82
N GLN A 491 22.35 -7.18 -50.52
CA GLN A 491 21.28 -8.17 -50.27
C GLN A 491 21.39 -8.77 -48.86
N LEU A 492 22.57 -9.24 -48.46
CA LEU A 492 22.80 -9.79 -47.11
C LEU A 492 22.57 -8.75 -46.01
N LYS A 493 22.95 -7.49 -46.23
CA LYS A 493 22.65 -6.40 -45.28
C LYS A 493 21.15 -6.16 -45.14
N ALA A 494 20.40 -6.17 -46.24
CA ALA A 494 18.94 -6.03 -46.20
C ALA A 494 18.28 -7.22 -45.47
N GLU A 495 18.74 -8.45 -45.71
CA GLU A 495 18.26 -9.64 -45.02
C GLU A 495 18.56 -9.62 -43.50
N ILE A 496 19.75 -9.14 -43.11
CA ILE A 496 20.11 -8.92 -41.70
C ILE A 496 19.17 -7.92 -41.03
N VAL A 497 18.80 -6.81 -41.69
CA VAL A 497 17.85 -5.83 -41.13
C VAL A 497 16.47 -6.46 -40.91
N VAL A 498 15.93 -7.19 -41.89
CA VAL A 498 14.65 -7.90 -41.74
C VAL A 498 14.68 -8.95 -40.63
N LEU A 499 15.82 -9.65 -40.46
CA LEU A 499 16.00 -10.59 -39.35
C LEU A 499 16.14 -9.89 -37.99
N GLN A 500 16.78 -8.71 -37.94
CA GLN A 500 16.85 -7.89 -36.72
C GLN A 500 15.46 -7.38 -36.31
N GLU A 501 14.67 -6.85 -37.24
CA GLU A 501 13.28 -6.45 -37.00
C GLU A 501 12.45 -7.63 -36.45
N ARG A 502 12.58 -8.81 -37.07
CA ARG A 502 11.92 -10.03 -36.57
C ARG A 502 12.37 -10.42 -35.16
N VAL A 503 13.67 -10.36 -34.86
CA VAL A 503 14.20 -10.66 -33.51
C VAL A 503 13.69 -9.66 -32.46
N THR A 504 13.53 -8.38 -32.82
CA THR A 504 12.91 -7.38 -31.92
C THR A 504 11.41 -7.62 -31.72
N GLY A 505 10.68 -8.05 -32.76
CA GLY A 505 9.29 -8.47 -32.63
C GLY A 505 9.13 -9.73 -31.75
N GLU A 506 10.01 -10.72 -31.91
CA GLU A 506 10.05 -11.90 -31.06
C GLU A 506 10.48 -11.57 -29.61
N ALA A 507 11.22 -10.48 -29.37
CA ALA A 507 11.50 -9.99 -28.02
C ALA A 507 10.25 -9.37 -27.39
N ALA A 508 9.57 -8.45 -28.08
CA ALA A 508 8.33 -7.85 -27.58
C ALA A 508 7.22 -8.88 -27.29
N LEU A 509 7.13 -9.95 -28.10
CA LEU A 509 6.22 -11.08 -27.82
C LEU A 509 6.66 -11.90 -26.60
N ARG A 510 7.96 -12.02 -26.31
CA ARG A 510 8.44 -12.68 -25.08
C ARG A 510 8.12 -11.84 -23.85
N ASP A 511 8.22 -10.53 -23.94
CA ASP A 511 7.91 -9.60 -22.84
C ASP A 511 6.41 -9.66 -22.50
N GLN A 512 5.52 -9.59 -23.51
CA GLN A 512 4.08 -9.80 -23.34
C GLN A 512 3.73 -11.18 -22.75
N ILE A 513 4.49 -12.23 -23.10
CA ILE A 513 4.35 -13.56 -22.52
C ILE A 513 4.87 -13.62 -21.07
N SER A 514 5.74 -12.72 -20.62
CA SER A 514 6.13 -12.57 -19.22
C SER A 514 5.04 -11.88 -18.43
N GLU A 515 4.56 -10.73 -18.93
CA GLU A 515 3.46 -9.95 -18.32
C GLU A 515 2.22 -10.82 -18.11
N LEU A 516 1.75 -11.53 -19.15
CA LEU A 516 0.61 -12.45 -19.05
C LEU A 516 0.86 -13.64 -18.12
N LYS A 517 2.10 -14.04 -17.87
CA LYS A 517 2.41 -15.09 -16.87
C LYS A 517 2.37 -14.53 -15.46
N GLU A 518 2.89 -13.33 -15.24
CA GLU A 518 2.83 -12.63 -13.96
C GLU A 518 1.37 -12.40 -13.56
N GLU A 519 0.53 -11.90 -14.48
CA GLU A 519 -0.94 -11.83 -14.30
C GLU A 519 -1.57 -13.20 -14.01
N CYS A 520 -1.13 -14.28 -14.67
CA CYS A 520 -1.62 -15.63 -14.41
C CYS A 520 -1.19 -16.19 -13.04
N GLU A 521 -0.02 -15.81 -12.50
CA GLU A 521 0.39 -16.21 -11.15
C GLU A 521 -0.31 -15.36 -10.08
N GLU A 522 -0.52 -14.07 -10.32
CA GLU A 522 -1.32 -13.19 -9.44
C GLU A 522 -2.77 -13.70 -9.34
N LEU A 523 -3.43 -13.98 -10.48
CA LEU A 523 -4.77 -14.57 -10.49
C LEU A 523 -4.85 -15.96 -9.83
N LYS A 524 -3.78 -16.77 -9.88
CA LYS A 524 -3.74 -18.04 -9.12
C LYS A 524 -3.64 -17.78 -7.62
N GLN A 525 -2.85 -16.80 -7.21
CA GLN A 525 -2.72 -16.42 -5.80
C GLN A 525 -4.06 -15.89 -5.27
N ASP A 526 -4.75 -15.02 -6.01
CA ASP A 526 -6.11 -14.56 -5.68
C ASP A 526 -7.10 -15.73 -5.56
N ILE A 527 -7.04 -16.72 -6.45
CA ILE A 527 -7.89 -17.92 -6.37
C ILE A 527 -7.57 -18.75 -5.12
N LEU A 528 -6.31 -18.86 -4.72
CA LEU A 528 -5.91 -19.54 -3.48
C LEU A 528 -6.37 -18.77 -2.24
N ASP A 529 -6.22 -17.46 -2.21
CA ASP A 529 -6.59 -16.60 -1.08
C ASP A 529 -8.11 -16.51 -0.93
N HIS A 530 -8.86 -16.41 -2.03
CA HIS A 530 -10.31 -16.58 -2.04
C HIS A 530 -10.74 -18.00 -1.64
N GLY A 531 -9.99 -19.03 -2.01
CA GLY A 531 -10.19 -20.41 -1.57
C GLY A 531 -10.01 -20.59 -0.05
N GLY A 532 -8.99 -19.95 0.51
CA GLY A 532 -8.75 -19.86 1.96
C GLY A 532 -9.88 -19.13 2.67
N ALA A 533 -10.23 -17.92 2.22
CA ALA A 533 -11.34 -17.15 2.77
C ALA A 533 -12.69 -17.90 2.71
N ALA A 534 -12.93 -18.69 1.65
CA ALA A 534 -14.12 -19.54 1.55
C ALA A 534 -14.08 -20.74 2.52
N ALA A 535 -12.90 -21.31 2.79
CA ALA A 535 -12.73 -22.36 3.80
C ALA A 535 -12.93 -21.81 5.23
N ASP A 536 -12.40 -20.63 5.52
CA ASP A 536 -12.57 -19.93 6.81
C ASP A 536 -14.03 -19.51 7.02
N ALA A 537 -14.68 -18.96 5.99
CA ALA A 537 -16.11 -18.65 6.03
C ALA A 537 -16.97 -19.92 6.27
N LYS A 538 -16.59 -21.05 5.68
CA LYS A 538 -17.26 -22.35 5.91
C LYS A 538 -17.01 -22.89 7.32
N HIS A 539 -15.84 -22.65 7.91
CA HIS A 539 -15.55 -22.99 9.30
C HIS A 539 -16.34 -22.11 10.27
N ALA A 540 -16.35 -20.80 10.06
CA ALA A 540 -17.14 -19.85 10.83
C ALA A 540 -18.65 -20.13 10.73
N LEU A 541 -19.14 -20.54 9.55
CA LEU A 541 -20.53 -20.96 9.38
C LEU A 541 -20.83 -22.21 10.23
N LYS A 542 -19.99 -23.25 10.18
CA LYS A 542 -20.14 -24.44 11.03
C LYS A 542 -20.14 -24.10 12.52
N GLU A 543 -19.21 -23.27 12.96
CA GLU A 543 -19.14 -22.83 14.36
C GLU A 543 -20.41 -22.04 14.76
N SER A 544 -20.95 -21.22 13.85
CA SER A 544 -22.21 -20.52 14.08
C SER A 544 -23.42 -21.46 14.16
N THR A 545 -23.47 -22.53 13.35
CA THR A 545 -24.54 -23.53 13.42
C THR A 545 -24.44 -24.37 14.69
N GLU A 546 -23.24 -24.80 15.09
CA GLU A 546 -23.05 -25.53 16.37
C GLU A 546 -23.37 -24.66 17.59
N ARG A 547 -23.13 -23.34 17.52
CA ARG A 547 -23.57 -22.39 18.55
C ARG A 547 -25.09 -22.21 18.56
N LEU A 548 -25.75 -22.18 17.40
CA LEU A 548 -27.21 -22.14 17.32
C LEU A 548 -27.86 -23.40 17.87
N GLU A 549 -27.37 -24.59 17.50
CA GLU A 549 -27.85 -25.87 18.04
C GLU A 549 -27.71 -25.94 19.57
N LYS A 550 -26.59 -25.44 20.11
CA LYS A 550 -26.39 -25.30 21.57
C LYS A 550 -27.41 -24.37 22.20
N LEU A 551 -27.58 -23.15 21.67
CA LEU A 551 -28.54 -22.17 22.16
C LEU A 551 -30.00 -22.67 22.05
N GLU A 552 -30.34 -23.42 21.01
CA GLU A 552 -31.65 -24.07 20.88
C GLU A 552 -31.83 -25.18 21.94
N SER A 553 -30.81 -26.01 22.19
CA SER A 553 -30.86 -27.00 23.26
C SER A 553 -30.99 -26.36 24.66
N GLU A 554 -30.29 -25.26 24.91
CA GLU A 554 -30.41 -24.46 26.14
C GLU A 554 -31.80 -23.84 26.26
N ARG A 555 -32.39 -23.35 25.16
CA ARG A 555 -33.75 -22.82 25.15
C ARG A 555 -34.79 -23.88 25.47
N VAL A 556 -34.65 -25.09 24.93
CA VAL A 556 -35.54 -26.23 25.27
C VAL A 556 -35.42 -26.60 26.75
N VAL A 557 -34.20 -26.66 27.30
CA VAL A 557 -33.98 -26.91 28.73
C VAL A 557 -34.59 -25.79 29.61
N GLN A 558 -34.51 -24.54 29.16
CA GLN A 558 -35.17 -23.41 29.84
C GLN A 558 -36.70 -23.51 29.75
N GLU A 559 -37.28 -23.80 28.58
CA GLU A 559 -38.72 -24.00 28.40
C GLU A 559 -39.25 -25.13 29.30
N GLU A 560 -38.52 -26.26 29.41
CA GLU A 560 -38.83 -27.32 30.37
C GLU A 560 -38.74 -26.87 31.83
N ALA A 561 -37.75 -26.05 32.19
CA ALA A 561 -37.59 -25.53 33.54
C ALA A 561 -38.72 -24.56 33.92
N TYR A 562 -39.13 -23.68 32.99
CA TYR A 562 -40.28 -22.81 33.17
C TYR A 562 -41.59 -23.60 33.30
N ALA A 563 -41.80 -24.65 32.49
CA ALA A 563 -42.97 -25.52 32.61
C ALA A 563 -43.02 -26.27 33.97
N LYS A 564 -41.86 -26.70 34.50
CA LYS A 564 -41.76 -27.29 35.85
C LYS A 564 -42.13 -26.27 36.93
N LEU A 565 -41.59 -25.04 36.87
CA LEU A 565 -41.92 -23.95 37.81
C LEU A 565 -43.39 -23.50 37.73
N GLU A 566 -43.99 -23.50 36.54
CA GLU A 566 -45.42 -23.19 36.36
C GLU A 566 -46.31 -24.26 36.99
N LYS A 567 -45.95 -25.54 36.82
CA LYS A 567 -46.63 -26.66 37.49
C LYS A 567 -46.50 -26.58 39.02
N GLU A 568 -45.30 -26.31 39.54
CA GLU A 568 -45.08 -26.12 40.99
C GLU A 568 -45.90 -24.94 41.53
N ARG A 569 -46.01 -23.83 40.79
CA ARG A 569 -46.89 -22.71 41.15
C ARG A 569 -48.36 -23.10 41.18
N ALA A 570 -48.83 -23.89 40.21
CA ALA A 570 -50.20 -24.37 40.18
C ALA A 570 -50.51 -25.32 41.36
N GLU A 571 -49.58 -26.22 41.69
CA GLU A 571 -49.68 -27.10 42.87
C GLU A 571 -49.68 -26.28 44.18
N GLN A 572 -48.83 -25.25 44.30
CA GLN A 572 -48.84 -24.31 45.44
C GLN A 572 -50.13 -23.50 45.55
N GLN A 573 -50.71 -23.04 44.43
CA GLN A 573 -52.00 -22.34 44.42
C GLN A 573 -53.15 -23.26 44.86
N GLN A 574 -53.17 -24.51 44.40
CA GLN A 574 -54.18 -25.50 44.86
C GLN A 574 -54.03 -25.82 46.35
N ALA A 575 -52.80 -25.91 46.86
CA ALA A 575 -52.55 -26.07 48.29
C ALA A 575 -53.03 -24.84 49.10
N TYR A 576 -52.83 -23.62 48.59
CA TYR A 576 -53.35 -22.39 49.20
C TYR A 576 -54.88 -22.33 49.21
N GLU A 577 -55.55 -22.62 48.09
CA GLU A 577 -57.01 -22.71 48.04
C GLU A 577 -57.56 -23.74 49.02
N LYS A 578 -56.89 -24.88 49.17
CA LYS A 578 -57.29 -25.93 50.12
C LYS A 578 -57.16 -25.45 51.56
N LEU A 579 -56.04 -24.83 51.92
CA LEU A 579 -55.83 -24.21 53.23
C LEU A 579 -56.85 -23.09 53.52
N GLU A 580 -57.24 -22.31 52.52
CA GLU A 580 -58.28 -21.28 52.68
C GLU A 580 -59.66 -21.91 52.93
N LYS A 581 -60.02 -22.97 52.19
CA LYS A 581 -61.26 -23.74 52.42
C LYS A 581 -61.26 -24.36 53.82
N ASP A 582 -60.16 -24.99 54.23
CA ASP A 582 -60.00 -25.58 55.57
C ASP A 582 -60.10 -24.50 56.67
N ARG A 583 -59.54 -23.30 56.45
CA ARG A 583 -59.67 -22.14 57.35
C ARG A 583 -61.12 -21.67 57.49
N VAL A 584 -61.88 -21.60 56.40
CA VAL A 584 -63.30 -21.22 56.43
C VAL A 584 -64.12 -22.27 57.19
N VAL A 585 -63.85 -23.56 56.98
CA VAL A 585 -64.49 -24.66 57.73
C VAL A 585 -64.15 -24.57 59.22
N GLN A 586 -62.89 -24.30 59.58
CA GLN A 586 -62.50 -24.07 60.98
C GLN A 586 -63.20 -22.84 61.59
N GLN A 587 -63.32 -21.73 60.86
CA GLN A 587 -64.05 -20.55 61.33
C GLN A 587 -65.53 -20.83 61.56
N GLN A 588 -66.20 -21.59 60.67
CA GLN A 588 -67.58 -22.02 60.86
C GLN A 588 -67.74 -22.95 62.06
N ALA A 589 -66.84 -23.92 62.25
CA ALA A 589 -66.84 -24.78 63.43
C ALA A 589 -66.65 -23.97 64.72
N HIS A 590 -65.76 -22.97 64.72
CA HIS A 590 -65.52 -22.11 65.87
C HIS A 590 -66.73 -21.21 66.19
N ALA A 591 -67.43 -20.69 65.18
CA ALA A 591 -68.65 -19.92 65.34
C ALA A 591 -69.82 -20.78 65.88
N ASN A 592 -69.94 -22.03 65.41
CA ASN A 592 -70.92 -22.98 65.94
C ASN A 592 -70.65 -23.29 67.42
N LEU A 593 -69.40 -23.60 67.77
CA LEU A 593 -68.98 -23.83 69.16
C LEU A 593 -69.21 -22.60 70.06
N GLU A 594 -69.00 -21.38 69.57
CA GLU A 594 -69.37 -20.18 70.32
C GLU A 594 -70.88 -20.05 70.52
N SER A 595 -71.70 -20.38 69.51
CA SER A 595 -73.17 -20.37 69.64
C SER A 595 -73.66 -21.38 70.67
N GLU A 596 -73.08 -22.59 70.69
CA GLU A 596 -73.34 -23.62 71.70
C GLU A 596 -72.89 -23.15 73.09
N ARG A 597 -71.69 -22.54 73.21
CA ARG A 597 -71.20 -22.01 74.49
C ARG A 597 -72.12 -20.91 75.05
N VAL A 598 -72.66 -20.04 74.20
CA VAL A 598 -73.65 -19.02 74.60
C VAL A 598 -75.01 -19.65 74.97
N ALA A 599 -75.42 -20.72 74.31
CA ALA A 599 -76.63 -21.46 74.69
C ALA A 599 -76.47 -22.16 76.05
N HIS A 600 -75.33 -22.81 76.29
CA HIS A 600 -74.98 -23.41 77.58
C HIS A 600 -74.89 -22.35 78.69
N GLN A 601 -74.27 -21.19 78.44
CA GLN A 601 -74.21 -20.09 79.39
C GLN A 601 -75.62 -19.63 79.84
N LYS A 602 -76.54 -19.43 78.89
CA LYS A 602 -77.94 -19.07 79.21
C LYS A 602 -78.69 -20.18 79.96
N ALA A 603 -78.38 -21.45 79.68
CA ALA A 603 -78.96 -22.57 80.41
C ALA A 603 -78.45 -22.63 81.86
N VAL A 604 -77.17 -22.34 82.09
CA VAL A 604 -76.58 -22.21 83.43
C VAL A 604 -77.23 -21.05 84.19
N GLU A 605 -77.31 -19.86 83.61
CA GLU A 605 -77.97 -18.69 84.22
C GLU A 605 -79.44 -18.98 84.62
N LYS A 606 -80.17 -19.72 83.78
CA LYS A 606 -81.53 -20.18 84.09
C LYS A 606 -81.55 -21.15 85.27
N LEU A 607 -80.70 -22.18 85.27
CA LEU A 607 -80.60 -23.15 86.36
C LEU A 607 -80.15 -22.50 87.68
N GLU A 608 -79.29 -21.48 87.64
CA GLU A 608 -78.92 -20.70 88.81
C GLU A 608 -80.11 -19.90 89.36
N SER A 609 -80.94 -19.29 88.50
CA SER A 609 -82.16 -18.62 88.94
C SER A 609 -83.19 -19.60 89.56
N GLU A 610 -83.33 -20.81 88.99
CA GLU A 610 -84.19 -21.86 89.53
C GLU A 610 -83.66 -22.38 90.88
N ARG A 611 -82.34 -22.52 91.03
CA ARG A 611 -81.67 -22.88 92.29
C ARG A 611 -81.95 -21.85 93.39
N VAL A 612 -81.88 -20.55 93.09
CA VAL A 612 -82.17 -19.48 94.06
C VAL A 612 -83.64 -19.57 94.53
N VAL A 613 -84.59 -19.74 93.61
CA VAL A 613 -86.02 -19.89 93.97
C VAL A 613 -86.26 -21.13 94.83
N LEU A 614 -85.62 -22.26 94.51
CA LEU A 614 -85.69 -23.48 95.32
C LEU A 614 -85.06 -23.31 96.71
N GLN A 615 -83.94 -22.58 96.80
CA GLN A 615 -83.28 -22.28 98.08
C GLN A 615 -84.15 -21.37 98.96
N GLU A 616 -84.78 -20.32 98.40
CA GLU A 616 -85.75 -19.52 99.15
C GLU A 616 -86.97 -20.33 99.60
N ALA A 617 -87.45 -21.28 98.77
CA ALA A 617 -88.55 -22.17 99.14
C ALA A 617 -88.17 -23.11 100.29
N TYR A 618 -86.94 -23.65 100.27
CA TYR A 618 -86.38 -24.48 101.34
C TYR A 618 -86.23 -23.68 102.65
N GLU A 619 -85.74 -22.43 102.58
CA GLU A 619 -85.65 -21.56 103.77
C GLU A 619 -87.02 -21.20 104.37
N ARG A 620 -88.09 -21.15 103.55
CA ARG A 620 -89.46 -20.95 104.03
C ARG A 620 -89.96 -22.20 104.78
N THR A 621 -89.78 -23.39 104.21
CA THR A 621 -90.23 -24.64 104.87
C THR A 621 -89.46 -24.95 106.16
N CYS A 622 -88.16 -24.61 106.24
CA CYS A 622 -87.40 -24.69 107.49
C CYS A 622 -87.96 -23.77 108.60
N LYS A 623 -88.46 -22.57 108.24
CA LYS A 623 -89.09 -21.64 109.20
C LYS A 623 -90.44 -22.19 109.69
N ASP A 624 -91.23 -22.77 108.79
CA ASP A 624 -92.51 -23.41 109.16
C ASP A 624 -92.30 -24.63 110.08
N LEU A 625 -91.30 -25.48 109.79
CA LEU A 625 -90.90 -26.61 110.64
C LEU A 625 -90.54 -26.18 112.07
N ALA A 626 -89.75 -25.12 112.23
CA ALA A 626 -89.38 -24.59 113.55
C ALA A 626 -90.60 -24.15 114.38
N THR A 627 -91.65 -23.60 113.75
CA THR A 627 -92.90 -23.25 114.45
C THR A 627 -93.74 -24.47 114.84
N SER A 628 -93.72 -25.53 114.03
CA SER A 628 -94.36 -26.82 114.30
C SER A 628 -93.68 -27.57 115.46
N GLU A 629 -92.35 -27.54 115.52
CA GLU A 629 -91.56 -28.12 116.60
C GLU A 629 -91.80 -27.37 117.93
N SER A 630 -91.92 -26.04 117.89
CA SER A 630 -92.32 -25.24 119.06
C SER A 630 -93.73 -25.57 119.58
N ALA A 631 -94.63 -26.10 118.74
CA ALA A 631 -95.96 -26.57 119.15
C ALA A 631 -95.91 -28.01 119.70
N ARG A 632 -95.09 -28.89 119.12
CA ARG A 632 -94.86 -30.26 119.61
C ARG A 632 -94.20 -30.28 121.00
N ALA A 633 -93.28 -29.34 121.28
CA ALA A 633 -92.61 -29.23 122.57
C ALA A 633 -93.59 -29.10 123.76
N LYS A 634 -94.75 -28.45 123.59
CA LYS A 634 -95.73 -28.21 124.66
C LYS A 634 -96.71 -29.35 124.91
N ILE A 635 -96.72 -30.38 124.06
CA ILE A 635 -97.56 -31.59 124.21
C ILE A 635 -96.73 -32.76 124.76
N SER A 636 -95.39 -32.69 124.67
CA SER A 636 -94.48 -33.70 125.20
C SER A 636 -94.32 -33.67 126.73
N GLU A 637 -94.71 -32.58 127.40
CA GLU A 637 -94.46 -32.36 128.84
C GLU A 637 -95.49 -33.05 129.75
N THR A 638 -96.69 -33.37 129.23
CA THR A 638 -97.80 -33.92 130.03
C THR A 638 -97.91 -35.45 130.05
N CYS A 639 -96.94 -36.17 129.46
CA CYS A 639 -96.91 -37.65 129.47
C CYS A 639 -95.72 -38.22 130.26
N ALA A 640 -95.13 -37.43 131.17
CA ALA A 640 -93.90 -37.76 131.89
C ALA A 640 -94.07 -38.64 133.15
N GLU A 641 -95.28 -38.99 133.58
CA GLU A 641 -95.53 -39.50 134.95
C GLU A 641 -96.05 -40.96 135.05
N ALA A 642 -96.08 -41.74 133.95
CA ALA A 642 -96.76 -43.05 133.93
C ALA A 642 -95.90 -44.31 133.65
N THR A 643 -94.61 -44.22 133.33
CA THR A 643 -93.78 -45.40 132.96
C THR A 643 -92.49 -45.61 133.79
N ALA A 644 -92.20 -44.71 134.73
CA ALA A 644 -90.92 -44.55 135.44
C ALA A 644 -90.39 -45.73 136.29
N ALA A 645 -91.06 -46.90 136.29
CA ALA A 645 -90.61 -48.12 136.98
C ALA A 645 -90.36 -49.32 136.06
N ARG A 646 -90.81 -49.28 134.79
CA ARG A 646 -90.47 -50.30 133.78
C ARG A 646 -89.29 -49.87 132.92
N ASP A 647 -89.07 -48.56 132.82
CA ASP A 647 -88.02 -47.96 132.02
C ASP A 647 -86.61 -48.20 132.58
N ALA A 648 -86.39 -48.51 133.85
CA ALA A 648 -85.03 -48.62 134.40
C ALA A 648 -84.20 -49.79 133.82
N LEU A 649 -84.78 -51.00 133.71
CA LEU A 649 -84.07 -52.17 133.16
C LEU A 649 -84.02 -52.14 131.61
N GLN A 650 -85.02 -51.50 130.99
CA GLN A 650 -85.03 -51.25 129.56
C GLN A 650 -84.07 -50.10 129.19
N ALA A 651 -83.85 -49.12 130.08
CA ALA A 651 -82.93 -48.01 129.88
C ALA A 651 -81.47 -48.43 129.97
N ASP A 652 -81.08 -49.41 130.80
CA ASP A 652 -79.69 -49.88 130.77
C ASP A 652 -79.41 -50.72 129.52
N MET A 653 -80.34 -51.59 129.08
CA MET A 653 -80.23 -52.22 127.76
C MET A 653 -80.22 -51.18 126.63
N LYS A 654 -81.07 -50.16 126.71
CA LYS A 654 -81.14 -49.08 125.71
C LYS A 654 -79.90 -48.19 125.75
N ARG A 655 -79.31 -47.90 126.91
CA ARG A 655 -78.02 -47.18 127.03
C ARG A 655 -76.87 -47.99 126.43
N PHE A 656 -76.83 -49.31 126.66
CA PHE A 656 -75.83 -50.16 125.99
C PHE A 656 -76.05 -50.23 124.47
N GLN A 657 -77.31 -50.22 124.02
CA GLN A 657 -77.66 -50.11 122.60
C GLN A 657 -77.25 -48.74 122.04
N ASP A 658 -77.66 -47.62 122.67
CA ASP A 658 -77.35 -46.24 122.31
C ASP A 658 -75.82 -45.98 122.32
N LEU A 659 -75.07 -46.51 123.29
CA LEU A 659 -73.60 -46.43 123.33
C LEU A 659 -72.95 -47.26 122.22
N ARG A 660 -73.51 -48.43 121.89
CA ARG A 660 -73.05 -49.27 120.77
C ARG A 660 -73.36 -48.60 119.43
N ASP A 661 -74.52 -47.99 119.30
CA ASP A 661 -74.97 -47.27 118.12
C ASP A 661 -74.18 -45.96 117.96
N GLN A 662 -73.85 -45.25 119.05
CA GLN A 662 -72.89 -44.14 119.05
C GLN A 662 -71.47 -44.57 118.68
N THR A 663 -71.01 -45.72 119.17
CA THR A 663 -69.69 -46.26 118.79
C THR A 663 -69.68 -46.67 117.31
N HIS A 664 -70.79 -47.18 116.79
CA HIS A 664 -70.95 -47.51 115.38
C HIS A 664 -71.02 -46.26 114.51
N GLU A 665 -71.79 -45.24 114.92
CA GLU A 665 -71.91 -43.94 114.25
C GLU A 665 -70.56 -43.20 114.23
N LEU A 666 -69.83 -43.13 115.35
CA LEU A 666 -68.47 -42.59 115.38
C LEU A 666 -67.51 -43.41 114.50
N GLY A 667 -67.66 -44.74 114.45
CA GLY A 667 -66.91 -45.60 113.53
C GLY A 667 -67.22 -45.32 112.05
N MET A 668 -68.49 -45.09 111.70
CA MET A 668 -68.90 -44.67 110.36
C MET A 668 -68.38 -43.28 110.03
N GLN A 669 -68.43 -42.32 110.97
CA GLN A 669 -67.92 -40.97 110.77
C GLN A 669 -66.39 -40.94 110.64
N ILE A 670 -65.65 -41.76 111.40
CA ILE A 670 -64.20 -41.92 111.21
C ILE A 670 -63.93 -42.47 109.81
N LYS A 671 -64.60 -43.55 109.43
CA LYS A 671 -64.43 -44.13 108.09
C LYS A 671 -64.80 -43.15 106.97
N GLU A 672 -65.91 -42.42 107.10
CA GLU A 672 -66.34 -41.41 106.12
C GLU A 672 -65.42 -40.15 106.11
N ARG A 673 -64.51 -40.01 107.09
CA ARG A 673 -63.43 -39.00 107.09
C ARG A 673 -62.14 -39.57 106.50
N GLU A 674 -61.86 -40.85 106.72
CA GLU A 674 -60.76 -41.59 106.07
C GLU A 674 -61.03 -41.73 104.56
N ASP A 675 -62.19 -42.23 104.14
CA ASP A 675 -62.63 -42.34 102.74
C ASP A 675 -62.55 -40.96 102.02
N ARG A 676 -62.86 -39.86 102.73
CA ARG A 676 -62.71 -38.48 102.20
C ARG A 676 -61.26 -38.00 102.14
N ALA A 677 -60.41 -38.42 103.08
CA ALA A 677 -58.99 -38.10 103.05
C ALA A 677 -58.30 -38.85 101.89
N GLU A 678 -58.60 -40.14 101.72
CA GLU A 678 -58.14 -40.94 100.58
C GLU A 678 -58.59 -40.31 99.25
N SER A 679 -59.86 -39.93 99.12
CA SER A 679 -60.37 -39.23 97.92
C SER A 679 -59.65 -37.89 97.65
N LEU A 680 -59.28 -37.13 98.68
CA LEU A 680 -58.53 -35.88 98.52
C LEU A 680 -57.04 -36.11 98.21
N GLU A 681 -56.46 -37.21 98.70
CA GLU A 681 -55.10 -37.64 98.35
C GLU A 681 -55.03 -38.13 96.90
N GLU A 682 -56.05 -38.84 96.41
CA GLU A 682 -56.20 -39.22 95.00
C GLU A 682 -56.35 -37.98 94.09
N GLU A 683 -57.25 -37.03 94.43
CA GLU A 683 -57.39 -35.76 93.68
C GLU A 683 -56.09 -34.95 93.65
N LEU A 684 -55.32 -34.93 94.75
CA LEU A 684 -54.04 -34.23 94.84
C LEU A 684 -52.94 -34.95 94.04
N ALA A 685 -52.94 -36.28 94.02
CA ALA A 685 -52.04 -37.08 93.18
C ALA A 685 -52.31 -36.84 91.68
N ASP A 686 -53.59 -36.82 91.28
CA ASP A 686 -54.00 -36.50 89.90
C ASP A 686 -53.68 -35.04 89.53
N ALA A 687 -53.86 -34.09 90.44
CA ALA A 687 -53.46 -32.69 90.22
C ALA A 687 -51.94 -32.56 90.02
N HIS A 688 -51.12 -33.25 90.83
CA HIS A 688 -49.67 -33.32 90.63
C HIS A 688 -49.30 -33.99 89.30
N ARG A 689 -49.99 -35.06 88.92
CA ARG A 689 -49.77 -35.75 87.65
C ARG A 689 -50.05 -34.82 86.47
N LEU A 690 -51.21 -34.18 86.43
CA LEU A 690 -51.60 -33.21 85.39
C LEU A 690 -50.64 -32.02 85.32
N LEU A 691 -50.16 -31.52 86.46
CA LEU A 691 -49.12 -30.48 86.51
C LEU A 691 -47.79 -30.97 85.91
N SER A 692 -47.41 -32.22 86.14
CA SER A 692 -46.18 -32.81 85.58
C SER A 692 -46.28 -33.02 84.06
N GLU A 693 -47.44 -33.49 83.58
CA GLU A 693 -47.75 -33.67 82.15
C GLU A 693 -47.73 -32.30 81.45
N ARG A 694 -48.45 -31.29 81.97
CA ARG A 694 -48.45 -29.92 81.44
C ARG A 694 -47.09 -29.23 81.51
N SER A 695 -46.26 -29.53 82.51
CA SER A 695 -44.89 -29.01 82.61
C SER A 695 -44.00 -29.58 81.52
N ARG A 696 -44.12 -30.89 81.25
CA ARG A 696 -43.43 -31.59 80.16
C ARG A 696 -43.87 -31.07 78.79
N GLU A 697 -45.17 -30.88 78.57
CA GLU A 697 -45.71 -30.27 77.34
C GLU A 697 -45.23 -28.83 77.14
N GLY A 698 -45.18 -28.03 78.21
CA GLY A 698 -44.61 -26.69 78.16
C GLY A 698 -43.13 -26.69 77.77
N GLU A 699 -42.37 -27.71 78.17
CA GLU A 699 -40.95 -27.82 77.81
C GLU A 699 -40.72 -28.40 76.39
N THR A 700 -41.56 -29.32 75.91
CA THR A 700 -41.52 -29.75 74.50
C THR A 700 -41.89 -28.60 73.57
N MET A 701 -42.91 -27.80 73.92
CA MET A 701 -43.27 -26.59 73.15
C MET A 701 -42.12 -25.56 73.14
N ARG A 702 -41.45 -25.33 74.27
CA ARG A 702 -40.26 -24.44 74.31
C ARG A 702 -39.11 -24.95 73.45
N ARG A 703 -38.82 -26.26 73.44
CA ARG A 703 -37.81 -26.84 72.53
C ARG A 703 -38.20 -26.68 71.07
N LEU A 704 -39.45 -26.97 70.71
CA LEU A 704 -39.92 -26.83 69.33
C LEU A 704 -39.86 -25.38 68.83
N LEU A 705 -40.17 -24.41 69.68
CA LEU A 705 -40.01 -22.98 69.36
C LEU A 705 -38.53 -22.61 69.16
N ALA A 706 -37.63 -23.01 70.06
CA ALA A 706 -36.19 -22.77 69.90
C ALA A 706 -35.61 -23.46 68.64
N ASP A 707 -36.09 -24.66 68.30
CA ASP A 707 -35.73 -25.38 67.07
C ASP A 707 -36.28 -24.69 65.80
N VAL A 708 -37.38 -23.95 65.89
CA VAL A 708 -37.91 -23.15 64.77
C VAL A 708 -37.15 -21.83 64.66
N GLU A 709 -36.89 -21.16 65.78
CA GLU A 709 -36.09 -19.93 65.86
C GLU A 709 -34.67 -20.14 65.32
N THR A 710 -33.98 -21.20 65.74
CA THR A 710 -32.63 -21.53 65.25
C THR A 710 -32.58 -21.84 63.74
N ARG A 711 -33.62 -22.48 63.18
CA ARG A 711 -33.75 -22.69 61.72
C ARG A 711 -34.12 -21.41 60.96
N ALA A 712 -34.86 -20.49 61.59
CA ALA A 712 -35.12 -19.17 61.03
C ALA A 712 -33.83 -18.34 61.01
N ASP A 713 -33.07 -18.33 62.11
CA ASP A 713 -31.77 -17.66 62.23
C ASP A 713 -30.72 -18.22 61.27
N SER A 714 -30.68 -19.54 61.04
CA SER A 714 -29.76 -20.14 60.07
C SER A 714 -30.09 -19.67 58.65
N ARG A 715 -31.37 -19.72 58.25
CA ARG A 715 -31.84 -19.22 56.95
C ARG A 715 -31.58 -17.72 56.79
N VAL A 716 -31.79 -16.91 57.82
CA VAL A 716 -31.50 -15.47 57.78
C VAL A 716 -30.00 -15.21 57.64
N LYS A 717 -29.13 -16.02 58.26
CA LYS A 717 -27.67 -15.94 58.06
C LYS A 717 -27.26 -16.38 56.65
N GLU A 718 -27.80 -17.47 56.14
CA GLU A 718 -27.57 -17.97 54.77
C GLU A 718 -28.02 -16.92 53.73
N MET A 719 -29.23 -16.37 53.86
CA MET A 719 -29.72 -15.30 52.98
C MET A 719 -28.88 -14.03 53.06
N ARG A 720 -28.37 -13.66 54.24
CA ARG A 720 -27.42 -12.53 54.36
C ARG A 720 -26.12 -12.82 53.65
N GLN A 721 -25.51 -13.99 53.87
CA GLN A 721 -24.28 -14.38 53.19
C GLN A 721 -24.45 -14.43 51.67
N GLN A 722 -25.58 -14.90 51.16
CA GLN A 722 -25.90 -14.86 49.73
C GLN A 722 -26.03 -13.43 49.21
N MET A 723 -26.67 -12.52 49.97
CA MET A 723 -26.74 -11.10 49.62
C MET A 723 -25.37 -10.43 49.65
N ASP A 724 -24.57 -10.69 50.67
CA ASP A 724 -23.22 -10.14 50.84
C ASP A 724 -22.31 -10.59 49.67
N LEU A 725 -22.31 -11.88 49.34
CA LEU A 725 -21.60 -12.42 48.15
C LEU A 725 -22.09 -11.79 46.84
N ALA A 726 -23.40 -11.66 46.65
CA ALA A 726 -23.95 -11.00 45.46
C ALA A 726 -23.55 -9.51 45.37
N THR A 727 -23.39 -8.82 46.50
CA THR A 727 -22.82 -7.46 46.51
C THR A 727 -21.32 -7.44 46.22
N GLU A 728 -20.53 -8.39 46.71
CA GLU A 728 -19.10 -8.50 46.37
C GLU A 728 -18.86 -8.84 44.89
N GLU A 729 -19.71 -9.68 44.29
CA GLU A 729 -19.68 -9.98 42.85
C GLU A 729 -20.07 -8.76 42.02
N ARG A 730 -21.11 -8.03 42.42
CA ARG A 730 -21.49 -6.76 41.79
C ARG A 730 -20.35 -5.74 41.86
N ASP A 731 -19.78 -5.52 43.05
CA ASP A 731 -18.75 -4.49 43.25
C ASP A 731 -17.48 -4.84 42.47
N ARG A 732 -17.10 -6.13 42.41
CA ARG A 732 -16.01 -6.61 41.55
C ARG A 732 -16.31 -6.37 40.07
N ALA A 733 -17.54 -6.65 39.61
CA ALA A 733 -17.95 -6.38 38.23
C ALA A 733 -17.99 -4.87 37.91
N GLU A 734 -18.40 -4.01 38.85
CA GLU A 734 -18.37 -2.55 38.72
C GLU A 734 -16.93 -2.00 38.65
N ASP A 735 -16.01 -2.56 39.44
CA ASP A 735 -14.58 -2.23 39.39
C ASP A 735 -13.92 -2.69 38.09
N GLU A 736 -14.22 -3.90 37.60
CA GLU A 736 -13.76 -4.42 36.32
C GLU A 736 -14.29 -3.59 35.15
N ALA A 737 -15.59 -3.27 35.14
CA ALA A 737 -16.21 -2.38 34.16
C ALA A 737 -15.58 -0.98 34.20
N SER A 738 -15.31 -0.44 35.39
CA SER A 738 -14.62 0.84 35.58
C SER A 738 -13.16 0.80 35.09
N ALA A 739 -12.46 -0.30 35.30
CA ALA A 739 -11.09 -0.50 34.82
C ALA A 739 -11.01 -0.70 33.30
N ILE A 740 -12.00 -1.35 32.69
CA ILE A 740 -12.16 -1.45 31.24
C ILE A 740 -12.54 -0.07 30.65
N GLY A 741 -13.46 0.65 31.28
CA GLY A 741 -13.84 2.02 30.89
C GLY A 741 -12.65 2.98 30.89
N ARG A 742 -11.81 2.93 31.93
CA ARG A 742 -10.55 3.71 32.00
C ARG A 742 -9.52 3.32 30.92
N ARG A 743 -9.45 2.05 30.52
CA ARG A 743 -8.58 1.60 29.42
C ARG A 743 -9.09 2.08 28.06
N LYS A 744 -10.36 1.81 27.75
CA LYS A 744 -11.02 2.28 26.52
C LYS A 744 -10.98 3.81 26.39
N ALA A 745 -11.09 4.56 27.49
CA ALA A 745 -10.94 6.02 27.47
C ALA A 745 -9.55 6.47 26.99
N ARG A 746 -8.47 5.81 27.46
CA ARG A 746 -7.09 6.09 27.01
C ARG A 746 -6.89 5.68 25.56
N GLU A 747 -7.35 4.51 25.16
CA GLU A 747 -7.31 4.03 23.77
C GLU A 747 -8.03 5.03 22.82
N ILE A 748 -9.19 5.56 23.24
CA ILE A 748 -9.93 6.59 22.49
C ILE A 748 -9.15 7.91 22.44
N GLU A 749 -8.45 8.32 23.50
CA GLU A 749 -7.60 9.52 23.49
C GLU A 749 -6.36 9.34 22.60
N GLU A 750 -5.72 8.17 22.64
CA GLU A 750 -4.61 7.81 21.75
C GLU A 750 -5.03 7.79 20.28
N LEU A 751 -6.17 7.17 19.96
CA LEU A 751 -6.75 7.19 18.62
C LEU A 751 -7.13 8.60 18.16
N LYS A 752 -7.67 9.45 19.04
CA LYS A 752 -7.93 10.87 18.73
C LYS A 752 -6.64 11.66 18.48
N ASN A 753 -5.56 11.36 19.20
CA ASN A 753 -4.27 12.00 18.99
C ASN A 753 -3.63 11.53 17.67
N LYS A 754 -3.63 10.23 17.40
CA LYS A 754 -3.21 9.65 16.10
C LYS A 754 -4.00 10.26 14.94
N LEU A 755 -5.33 10.39 15.06
CA LEU A 755 -6.18 11.02 14.06
C LEU A 755 -5.78 12.49 13.81
N ARG A 756 -5.61 13.29 14.88
CA ARG A 756 -5.17 14.69 14.77
C ARG A 756 -3.79 14.85 14.14
N ASP A 757 -2.87 13.94 14.42
CA ASP A 757 -1.54 13.97 13.82
C ASP A 757 -1.54 13.49 12.36
N ALA A 758 -2.40 12.55 12.00
CA ALA A 758 -2.68 12.21 10.60
C ALA A 758 -3.32 13.39 9.85
N GLU A 759 -4.36 14.04 10.40
CA GLU A 759 -4.98 15.26 9.85
C GLU A 759 -3.95 16.37 9.62
N ARG A 760 -3.04 16.60 10.58
CA ARG A 760 -1.92 17.55 10.44
C ARG A 760 -0.93 17.15 9.34
N GLN A 761 -0.64 15.86 9.18
CA GLN A 761 0.21 15.37 8.09
C GLN A 761 -0.47 15.55 6.73
N THR A 762 -1.77 15.25 6.62
CA THR A 762 -2.56 15.48 5.40
C THR A 762 -2.63 16.97 5.06
N SER A 763 -2.85 17.86 6.03
CA SER A 763 -2.79 19.31 5.83
C SER A 763 -1.43 19.75 5.28
N ARG A 764 -0.32 19.34 5.92
CA ARG A 764 1.03 19.67 5.44
C ARG A 764 1.33 19.12 4.04
N ALA A 765 0.82 17.94 3.72
CA ALA A 765 0.95 17.36 2.39
C ALA A 765 0.12 18.12 1.35
N SER A 766 -1.06 18.62 1.72
CA SER A 766 -1.88 19.51 0.89
C SER A 766 -1.18 20.85 0.64
N ASP A 767 -0.68 21.49 1.70
CA ASP A 767 0.06 22.76 1.61
C ASP A 767 1.30 22.62 0.70
N ALA A 768 2.06 21.53 0.87
CA ALA A 768 3.23 21.22 0.06
C ALA A 768 2.87 20.92 -1.41
N LYS A 769 1.71 20.29 -1.65
CA LYS A 769 1.16 20.06 -2.99
C LYS A 769 0.76 21.39 -3.64
N GLU A 770 0.02 22.26 -2.95
CA GLU A 770 -0.34 23.58 -3.47
C GLU A 770 0.90 24.42 -3.81
N ASP A 771 1.92 24.41 -2.96
CA ASP A 771 3.18 25.10 -3.23
C ASP A 771 3.98 24.48 -4.39
N ALA A 772 3.80 23.19 -4.67
CA ALA A 772 4.36 22.55 -5.86
C ALA A 772 3.57 22.90 -7.13
N GLU A 773 2.23 22.93 -7.05
CA GLU A 773 1.34 23.34 -8.14
C GLU A 773 1.57 24.81 -8.53
N ARG A 774 1.75 25.72 -7.56
CA ARG A 774 2.14 27.12 -7.80
C ARG A 774 3.45 27.22 -8.57
N LYS A 775 4.51 26.51 -8.11
CA LYS A 775 5.81 26.48 -8.81
C LYS A 775 5.69 25.90 -10.22
N LEU A 776 4.85 24.88 -10.43
CA LEU A 776 4.59 24.32 -11.76
C LEU A 776 3.89 25.34 -12.67
N SER A 777 2.94 26.12 -12.14
CA SER A 777 2.34 27.25 -12.87
C SER A 777 3.38 28.30 -13.25
N ASP A 778 4.21 28.74 -12.29
CA ASP A 778 5.29 29.71 -12.54
C ASP A 778 6.27 29.21 -13.63
N TYR A 779 6.60 27.91 -13.64
CA TYR A 779 7.43 27.31 -14.68
C TYR A 779 6.72 27.18 -16.03
N GLN A 780 5.39 26.96 -16.04
CA GLN A 780 4.59 26.93 -17.28
C GLN A 780 4.49 28.32 -17.90
N ASP A 781 4.18 29.35 -17.09
CA ASP A 781 4.16 30.75 -17.52
C ASP A 781 5.54 31.19 -18.02
N ARG A 782 6.61 30.84 -17.28
CA ARG A 782 7.98 31.12 -17.72
C ARG A 782 8.35 30.41 -19.02
N ARG A 783 7.85 29.18 -19.23
CA ARG A 783 8.04 28.44 -20.49
C ARG A 783 7.28 29.11 -21.64
N ALA A 784 6.04 29.56 -21.41
CA ALA A 784 5.25 30.26 -22.41
C ALA A 784 5.89 31.61 -22.80
N ASP A 785 6.42 32.36 -21.84
CA ASP A 785 7.23 33.57 -22.09
C ASP A 785 8.46 33.28 -22.95
N LEU A 786 9.21 32.22 -22.64
CA LEU A 786 10.39 31.83 -23.40
C LEU A 786 10.04 31.32 -24.81
N GLU A 787 8.91 30.63 -24.96
CA GLU A 787 8.40 30.18 -26.26
C GLU A 787 7.96 31.36 -27.13
N LYS A 788 7.32 32.37 -26.52
CA LYS A 788 6.98 33.65 -27.18
C LYS A 788 8.22 34.45 -27.56
N GLN A 789 9.25 34.51 -26.71
CA GLN A 789 10.53 35.13 -27.06
C GLN A 789 11.22 34.38 -28.21
N ALA A 790 11.13 33.04 -28.22
CA ALA A 790 11.65 32.22 -29.31
C ALA A 790 10.84 32.38 -30.61
N SER A 791 9.52 32.61 -30.57
CA SER A 791 8.72 32.92 -31.77
C SER A 791 9.05 34.30 -32.32
N GLN A 792 9.15 35.32 -31.45
CA GLN A 792 9.56 36.68 -31.82
C GLN A 792 10.95 36.69 -32.46
N ALA A 793 11.94 36.01 -31.85
CA ALA A 793 13.29 35.90 -32.43
C ALA A 793 13.31 35.14 -33.77
N ARG A 794 12.38 34.21 -34.01
CA ARG A 794 12.22 33.55 -35.34
C ARG A 794 11.61 34.49 -36.36
N GLU A 795 10.59 35.26 -35.97
CA GLU A 795 9.94 36.28 -36.81
C GLU A 795 10.96 37.36 -37.22
N GLU A 796 11.70 37.93 -36.26
CA GLU A 796 12.80 38.88 -36.53
C GLU A 796 13.86 38.30 -37.48
N VAL A 797 14.22 37.02 -37.33
CA VAL A 797 15.18 36.35 -38.23
C VAL A 797 14.59 36.16 -39.64
N GLU A 798 13.29 35.89 -39.80
CA GLU A 798 12.63 35.85 -41.10
C GLU A 798 12.50 37.25 -41.74
N GLU A 799 12.22 38.27 -40.96
CA GLU A 799 12.26 39.67 -41.42
C GLU A 799 13.66 40.06 -41.91
N ILE A 800 14.71 39.72 -41.16
CA ILE A 800 16.10 39.94 -41.57
C ILE A 800 16.45 39.11 -42.82
N ARG A 801 15.99 37.85 -42.92
CA ARG A 801 16.19 37.01 -44.12
C ARG A 801 15.50 37.59 -45.35
N THR A 802 14.26 38.06 -45.22
CA THR A 802 13.51 38.67 -46.33
C THR A 802 14.09 40.02 -46.73
N ALA A 803 14.52 40.86 -45.78
CA ALA A 803 15.25 42.11 -46.04
C ALA A 803 16.60 41.85 -46.73
N MET A 804 17.39 40.86 -46.27
CA MET A 804 18.60 40.44 -46.99
C MET A 804 18.29 39.91 -48.40
N GLY A 805 17.18 39.18 -48.57
CA GLY A 805 16.72 38.70 -49.88
C GLY A 805 16.31 39.85 -50.82
N GLN A 806 15.70 40.91 -50.29
CA GLN A 806 15.42 42.14 -51.04
C GLN A 806 16.71 42.87 -51.41
N MET A 807 17.63 43.05 -50.46
CA MET A 807 18.93 43.69 -50.69
C MET A 807 19.77 42.96 -51.76
N ARG A 808 19.75 41.62 -51.76
CA ARG A 808 20.34 40.79 -52.82
C ARG A 808 19.67 41.05 -54.17
N LYS A 809 18.34 40.99 -54.26
CA LYS A 809 17.61 41.30 -55.50
C LYS A 809 17.88 42.71 -56.02
N THR A 810 18.02 43.71 -55.14
CA THR A 810 18.42 45.07 -55.56
C THR A 810 19.86 45.13 -56.03
N LEU A 811 20.77 44.37 -55.41
CA LEU A 811 22.15 44.25 -55.86
C LEU A 811 22.20 43.62 -57.25
N ASP A 812 21.57 42.45 -57.44
CA ASP A 812 21.45 41.74 -58.72
C ASP A 812 20.88 42.67 -59.82
N ALA A 813 19.86 43.47 -59.49
CA ALA A 813 19.27 44.44 -60.40
C ALA A 813 20.24 45.59 -60.74
N THR A 814 21.02 46.11 -59.79
CA THR A 814 22.05 47.12 -60.06
C THR A 814 23.23 46.56 -60.84
N GLU A 815 23.65 45.32 -60.59
CA GLU A 815 24.67 44.62 -61.38
C GLU A 815 24.20 44.41 -62.82
N HIS A 816 22.94 44.02 -63.02
CA HIS A 816 22.34 43.95 -64.35
C HIS A 816 22.27 45.33 -65.03
N GLN A 817 21.92 46.40 -64.31
CA GLN A 817 21.94 47.77 -64.85
C GLN A 817 23.35 48.20 -65.25
N LEU A 818 24.37 47.93 -64.42
CA LEU A 818 25.77 48.17 -64.77
C LEU A 818 26.17 47.38 -66.02
N GLY A 819 25.82 46.10 -66.11
CA GLY A 819 26.08 45.27 -67.29
C GLY A 819 25.35 45.72 -68.57
N LEU A 820 24.20 46.40 -68.46
CA LEU A 820 23.55 47.08 -69.60
C LEU A 820 24.29 48.36 -69.98
N LEU A 821 24.58 49.23 -69.00
CA LEU A 821 25.31 50.49 -69.22
C LEU A 821 26.72 50.24 -69.77
N GLU A 822 27.37 49.12 -69.42
CA GLU A 822 28.65 48.70 -70.00
C GLU A 822 28.53 48.26 -71.46
N LYS A 823 27.43 47.58 -71.85
CA LYS A 823 27.13 47.25 -73.26
C LYS A 823 26.86 48.53 -74.05
N GLU A 824 26.01 49.42 -73.55
CA GLU A 824 25.74 50.72 -74.17
C GLU A 824 27.03 51.54 -74.30
N LYS A 825 27.89 51.57 -73.28
CA LYS A 825 29.20 52.23 -73.34
C LYS A 825 30.15 51.56 -74.33
N ALA A 826 30.07 50.24 -74.53
CA ALA A 826 30.84 49.54 -75.56
C ALA A 826 30.30 49.86 -76.98
N GLU A 827 28.99 49.99 -77.16
CA GLU A 827 28.35 50.39 -78.41
C GLU A 827 28.61 51.87 -78.74
N LEU A 828 28.58 52.76 -77.74
CA LEU A 828 29.00 54.16 -77.88
C LEU A 828 30.48 54.27 -78.23
N ARG A 829 31.36 53.42 -77.67
CA ARG A 829 32.78 53.36 -78.09
C ARG A 829 32.96 52.83 -79.51
N LYS A 830 32.22 51.78 -79.90
CA LYS A 830 32.26 51.26 -81.29
C LYS A 830 31.77 52.30 -82.29
N SER A 831 30.64 52.96 -82.01
CA SER A 831 30.13 54.02 -82.87
C SER A 831 31.04 55.25 -82.86
N LEU A 832 31.69 55.61 -81.76
CA LEU A 832 32.76 56.62 -81.74
C LEU A 832 33.90 56.21 -82.67
N GLN A 833 34.44 54.99 -82.56
CA GLN A 833 35.49 54.46 -83.43
C GLN A 833 35.07 54.44 -84.91
N GLU A 834 33.81 54.10 -85.20
CA GLU A 834 33.27 54.21 -86.56
C GLU A 834 33.21 55.64 -87.06
N GLN A 835 32.84 56.61 -86.21
CA GLN A 835 32.87 58.03 -86.57
C GLN A 835 34.30 58.54 -86.72
N GLU A 836 35.24 58.14 -85.86
CA GLU A 836 36.68 58.43 -85.99
C GLU A 836 37.21 57.91 -87.33
N VAL A 837 36.91 56.66 -87.71
CA VAL A 837 37.27 56.09 -89.02
C VAL A 837 36.58 56.83 -90.18
N LYS A 838 35.33 57.29 -90.02
CA LYS A 838 34.65 58.13 -91.02
C LYS A 838 35.32 59.52 -91.12
N PHE A 839 35.74 60.12 -90.01
CA PHE A 839 36.49 61.37 -89.98
C PHE A 839 37.90 61.21 -90.55
N GLU A 840 38.59 60.09 -90.32
CA GLU A 840 39.88 59.75 -90.92
C GLU A 840 39.74 59.67 -92.45
N LYS A 841 38.76 58.92 -92.94
CA LYS A 841 38.43 58.81 -94.38
C LYS A 841 38.02 60.15 -94.99
N LEU A 842 37.21 60.95 -94.30
CA LEU A 842 36.81 62.28 -94.76
C LEU A 842 38.01 63.25 -94.76
N ARG A 843 38.89 63.16 -93.77
CA ARG A 843 40.14 63.93 -93.68
C ARG A 843 41.13 63.53 -94.77
N GLU A 844 41.17 62.25 -95.14
CA GLU A 844 41.94 61.73 -96.27
C GLU A 844 41.37 62.21 -97.61
N ALA A 845 40.04 62.17 -97.79
CA ALA A 845 39.38 62.75 -98.96
C ALA A 845 39.56 64.28 -99.07
N CYS A 846 39.46 65.01 -97.95
CA CYS A 846 39.76 66.44 -97.89
C CYS A 846 41.26 66.73 -98.12
N ARG A 847 42.16 65.81 -97.77
CA ARG A 847 43.59 65.91 -98.08
C ARG A 847 43.85 65.72 -99.57
N GLY A 848 43.21 64.73 -100.20
CA GLY A 848 43.24 64.56 -101.66
C GLY A 848 42.74 65.81 -102.39
N MET A 849 41.54 66.30 -102.05
CA MET A 849 41.01 67.55 -102.63
C MET A 849 41.88 68.79 -102.31
N ALA A 850 42.57 68.82 -101.17
CA ALA A 850 43.52 69.89 -100.84
C ALA A 850 44.86 69.76 -101.61
N GLU A 851 45.25 68.55 -102.03
CA GLU A 851 46.38 68.30 -102.93
C GLU A 851 46.01 68.67 -104.38
N ASP A 852 44.81 68.34 -104.83
CA ASP A 852 44.25 68.79 -106.12
C ASP A 852 44.18 70.33 -106.19
N MET A 853 43.76 70.98 -105.10
CA MET A 853 43.75 72.45 -104.99
C MET A 853 45.16 73.06 -104.84
N LYS A 854 46.11 72.38 -104.18
CA LYS A 854 47.51 72.83 -104.08
C LYS A 854 48.22 72.81 -105.42
N ASN A 855 47.88 71.88 -106.30
CA ASN A 855 48.41 71.82 -107.67
C ASN A 855 47.96 73.03 -108.53
N CYS A 856 46.99 73.84 -108.07
CA CYS A 856 46.36 74.90 -108.88
C CYS A 856 46.61 76.37 -108.46
N LYS A 857 47.42 76.70 -107.41
CA LYS A 857 47.86 78.10 -107.19
C LYS A 857 49.11 78.29 -106.29
N LEU A 858 50.03 79.12 -106.79
CA LEU A 858 51.23 79.65 -106.13
C LEU A 858 50.99 81.06 -105.52
N TYR A 859 52.00 81.56 -104.78
CA TYR A 859 52.21 82.93 -104.25
C TYR A 859 51.46 83.39 -102.96
N HIS A 860 52.19 83.30 -101.82
CA HIS A 860 52.58 84.41 -100.90
C HIS A 860 51.50 85.29 -100.17
N PRO A 861 51.83 86.12 -99.13
CA PRO A 861 52.36 85.69 -97.82
C PRO A 861 51.86 86.49 -96.56
N LYS A 862 52.27 86.03 -95.36
CA LYS A 862 52.57 86.81 -94.11
C LYS A 862 51.47 87.54 -93.26
N LYS A 863 51.42 87.08 -91.99
CA LYS A 863 51.45 87.84 -90.70
C LYS A 863 50.20 88.52 -90.08
N THR A 864 49.82 87.97 -88.91
CA THR A 864 49.53 88.62 -87.60
C THR A 864 48.42 89.67 -87.44
N VAL A 865 47.45 89.39 -86.54
CA VAL A 865 47.11 90.10 -85.27
C VAL A 865 45.86 89.42 -84.65
N GLY A 866 45.62 89.57 -83.34
CA GLY A 866 44.57 88.84 -82.58
C GLY A 866 43.25 89.59 -82.33
N GLY A 867 42.38 88.99 -81.50
CA GLY A 867 41.00 89.40 -81.17
C GLY A 867 40.04 88.25 -81.51
N SER A 868 39.52 87.47 -80.55
CA SER A 868 38.52 87.81 -79.52
C SER A 868 37.16 88.22 -80.09
N ALA A 869 36.25 87.25 -80.24
CA ALA A 869 34.79 87.44 -80.19
C ALA A 869 34.04 86.10 -80.07
N THR A 870 33.27 85.96 -78.98
CA THR A 870 32.03 85.18 -78.90
C THR A 870 30.99 85.76 -79.89
N PRO A 871 29.89 85.07 -80.35
CA PRO A 871 28.84 84.59 -79.44
C PRO A 871 27.90 83.42 -79.86
N SER A 872 27.22 82.89 -78.84
CA SER A 872 25.81 82.47 -78.73
C SER A 872 24.96 82.10 -79.97
N ARG A 873 24.33 80.90 -79.90
CA ARG A 873 22.88 80.61 -80.15
C ARG A 873 22.60 79.13 -79.79
N THR A 874 21.97 78.77 -78.66
CA THR A 874 20.54 78.83 -78.23
C THR A 874 19.59 77.82 -78.89
N SER A 875 18.95 76.96 -78.07
CA SER A 875 17.65 76.27 -78.25
C SER A 875 17.52 75.20 -77.13
N ASN A 876 17.13 75.47 -75.89
CA ASN A 876 15.83 75.91 -75.38
C ASN A 876 14.61 75.11 -75.87
N ASP A 877 14.08 74.24 -74.99
CA ASP A 877 12.65 74.10 -74.67
C ASP A 877 12.56 73.61 -73.21
N SER A 878 12.26 74.46 -72.21
CA SER A 878 10.93 74.91 -71.73
C SER A 878 10.26 73.86 -70.80
N SER A 879 10.25 73.98 -69.46
CA SER A 879 9.82 75.05 -68.52
C SER A 879 8.31 75.11 -68.23
N ARG A 880 7.92 74.75 -66.99
CA ARG A 880 6.84 75.29 -66.12
C ARG A 880 6.82 74.45 -64.82
N VAL A 881 6.53 74.93 -63.59
CA VAL A 881 6.24 76.26 -63.05
C VAL A 881 6.54 76.29 -61.53
N THR A 882 7.32 77.29 -61.12
CA THR A 882 7.20 78.20 -59.94
C THR A 882 5.98 78.02 -59.01
N SER A 883 6.07 78.07 -57.67
CA SER A 883 6.28 79.29 -56.85
C SER A 883 6.38 79.01 -55.31
N PRO A 884 6.72 80.01 -54.45
CA PRO A 884 7.03 79.81 -53.02
C PRO A 884 6.10 80.51 -51.96
N ALA A 885 6.13 80.01 -50.71
CA ALA A 885 5.80 80.72 -49.43
C ALA A 885 4.33 81.24 -49.21
N PRO A 886 3.97 81.99 -48.13
CA PRO A 886 3.69 81.45 -46.77
C PRO A 886 2.41 82.00 -46.01
N ARG A 887 2.06 81.39 -44.84
CA ARG A 887 1.14 81.87 -43.74
C ARG A 887 -0.41 81.90 -44.03
N PRO A 888 -1.32 82.23 -43.07
CA PRO A 888 -1.59 81.59 -41.76
C PRO A 888 -3.11 81.42 -41.38
N SER A 889 -3.45 80.57 -40.38
CA SER A 889 -4.52 80.79 -39.36
C SER A 889 -4.65 79.57 -38.41
N THR A 890 -4.13 79.61 -37.18
CA THR A 890 -4.82 80.02 -35.92
C THR A 890 -6.22 79.44 -35.69
N SER A 891 -6.28 78.34 -34.93
CA SER A 891 -7.09 78.32 -33.69
C SER A 891 -6.21 77.80 -32.55
N SER A 892 -6.29 78.46 -31.40
CA SER A 892 -5.35 78.32 -30.29
C SER A 892 -5.81 77.32 -29.24
N ALA A 893 -4.90 76.44 -28.81
CA ALA A 893 -4.84 75.98 -27.42
C ALA A 893 -3.36 75.73 -27.07
N GLN A 894 -2.79 76.54 -26.18
CA GLN A 894 -1.44 76.30 -25.65
C GLN A 894 -1.52 75.22 -24.57
N SER A 895 -0.73 74.16 -24.73
CA SER A 895 -0.30 73.32 -23.61
C SER A 895 1.21 73.16 -23.71
N GLN A 896 1.92 73.49 -22.63
CA GLN A 896 3.38 73.46 -22.61
C GLN A 896 3.86 72.01 -22.66
N ALA A 897 4.73 71.67 -23.61
CA ALA A 897 5.43 70.40 -23.61
C ALA A 897 6.44 70.40 -22.47
N VAL A 898 6.05 69.85 -21.32
CA VAL A 898 6.94 69.65 -20.17
C VAL A 898 8.03 68.67 -20.56
N ASP A 899 9.28 69.04 -20.29
CA ASP A 899 10.44 68.23 -20.63
C ASP A 899 10.35 66.86 -19.94
N SER A 900 10.26 65.79 -20.75
CA SER A 900 10.09 64.42 -20.27
C SER A 900 11.25 63.97 -19.39
N VAL A 901 12.45 64.54 -19.56
CA VAL A 901 13.62 64.24 -18.71
C VAL A 901 13.45 64.85 -17.33
N TYR A 902 13.00 66.10 -17.25
CA TYR A 902 12.69 66.78 -15.99
C TYR A 902 11.53 66.11 -15.25
N LEU A 903 10.43 65.81 -15.97
CA LEU A 903 9.27 65.12 -15.41
C LEU A 903 9.64 63.74 -14.84
N LYS A 904 10.47 62.97 -15.57
CA LYS A 904 10.99 61.68 -15.08
C LYS A 904 11.81 61.85 -13.80
N SER A 905 12.65 62.88 -13.70
CA SER A 905 13.45 63.15 -12.49
C SER A 905 12.57 63.53 -11.29
N VAL A 906 11.55 64.38 -11.49
CA VAL A 906 10.65 64.79 -10.41
C VAL A 906 9.77 63.63 -9.93
N LEU A 907 9.27 62.80 -10.84
CA LEU A 907 8.52 61.58 -10.48
C LEU A 907 9.39 60.55 -9.75
N LEU A 908 10.65 60.37 -10.18
CA LEU A 908 11.58 59.47 -9.50
C LEU A 908 11.89 59.97 -8.08
N GLN A 909 12.16 61.26 -7.92
CA GLN A 909 12.42 61.88 -6.62
C GLN A 909 11.18 61.87 -5.69
N PHE A 910 9.97 61.97 -6.25
CA PHE A 910 8.72 61.78 -5.51
C PHE A 910 8.56 60.33 -4.98
N MET A 911 8.93 59.33 -5.79
CA MET A 911 8.92 57.92 -5.38
C MET A 911 10.03 57.55 -4.40
N GLU A 912 11.18 58.24 -4.45
CA GLU A 912 12.35 57.98 -3.60
C GLU A 912 12.21 58.60 -2.20
N GLN A 913 11.52 59.74 -2.06
CA GLN A 913 11.21 60.31 -0.75
C GLN A 913 10.26 59.40 0.05
N LYS A 914 10.70 58.98 1.24
CA LYS A 914 9.90 58.11 2.14
C LYS A 914 9.01 58.88 3.12
N GLU A 915 9.15 60.19 3.22
CA GLU A 915 8.40 61.00 4.19
C GLU A 915 7.10 61.56 3.60
N LYS A 916 5.97 61.10 4.17
CA LYS A 916 4.61 61.50 3.81
C LYS A 916 4.41 63.02 3.71
N LYS A 917 4.97 63.81 4.63
CA LYS A 917 4.84 65.28 4.61
C LYS A 917 5.49 65.92 3.38
N HIS A 918 6.65 65.43 2.96
CA HIS A 918 7.38 65.94 1.80
C HIS A 918 6.74 65.47 0.48
N GLN A 919 6.27 64.22 0.40
CA GLN A 919 5.44 63.76 -0.72
C GLN A 919 4.18 64.64 -0.90
N LEU A 920 3.45 64.93 0.18
CA LEU A 920 2.23 65.76 0.15
C LEU A 920 2.49 67.23 -0.27
N GLN A 921 3.71 67.75 -0.10
CA GLN A 921 4.12 69.07 -0.58
C GLN A 921 4.46 69.08 -2.09
N LEU A 922 4.83 67.93 -2.65
CA LEU A 922 5.15 67.78 -4.07
C LEU A 922 3.90 67.52 -4.94
N VAL A 923 2.78 67.09 -4.36
CA VAL A 923 1.52 66.83 -5.10
C VAL A 923 1.00 68.05 -5.88
N PRO A 924 0.95 69.30 -5.35
CA PRO A 924 0.51 70.46 -6.13
C PRO A 924 1.49 70.82 -7.25
N VAL A 925 2.79 70.62 -7.02
CA VAL A 925 3.84 70.88 -8.02
C VAL A 925 3.72 69.89 -9.18
N LEU A 926 3.48 68.60 -8.88
CA LEU A 926 3.16 67.58 -9.87
C LEU A 926 1.84 67.87 -10.61
N SER A 927 0.79 68.28 -9.88
CA SER A 927 -0.50 68.69 -10.45
C SER A 927 -0.33 69.83 -11.47
N GLN A 928 0.47 70.84 -11.12
CA GLN A 928 0.73 72.00 -11.97
C GLN A 928 1.66 71.70 -13.17
N LEU A 929 2.62 70.78 -13.04
CA LEU A 929 3.45 70.30 -14.17
C LEU A 929 2.64 69.41 -15.12
N LEU A 930 1.86 68.46 -14.59
CA LEU A 930 1.08 67.49 -15.37
C LEU A 930 -0.29 68.02 -15.82
N HIS A 931 -0.63 69.27 -15.50
CA HIS A 931 -1.93 69.89 -15.80
C HIS A 931 -3.13 69.06 -15.31
N MET A 932 -3.02 68.50 -14.10
CA MET A 932 -4.02 67.58 -13.56
C MET A 932 -5.30 68.30 -13.13
N SER A 933 -6.42 67.56 -13.16
CA SER A 933 -7.67 68.08 -12.60
C SER A 933 -7.59 68.14 -11.07
N LYS A 934 -8.34 69.06 -10.45
CA LYS A 934 -8.43 69.15 -8.98
C LYS A 934 -8.94 67.86 -8.33
N GLU A 935 -9.76 67.08 -9.05
CA GLU A 935 -10.24 65.79 -8.59
C GLU A 935 -9.12 64.74 -8.57
N ASP A 936 -8.25 64.74 -9.58
CA ASP A 936 -7.12 63.80 -9.64
C ASP A 936 -6.00 64.19 -8.67
N GLU A 937 -5.78 65.48 -8.44
CA GLU A 937 -4.93 65.98 -7.35
C GLU A 937 -5.44 65.50 -5.99
N GLN A 938 -6.75 65.57 -5.73
CA GLN A 938 -7.36 65.02 -4.51
C GLN A 938 -7.22 63.49 -4.40
N LYS A 939 -7.36 62.75 -5.51
CA LYS A 939 -7.11 61.29 -5.54
C LYS A 939 -5.63 60.97 -5.22
N TRP A 940 -4.68 61.77 -5.71
CA TRP A 940 -3.26 61.62 -5.37
C TRP A 940 -2.98 61.95 -3.91
N TYR A 941 -3.59 63.01 -3.37
CA TYR A 941 -3.57 63.30 -1.94
C TYR A 941 -4.09 62.14 -1.10
N ALA A 942 -5.22 61.53 -1.49
CA ALA A 942 -5.78 60.36 -0.83
C ALA A 942 -4.88 59.12 -0.97
N ALA A 943 -4.30 58.86 -2.15
CA ALA A 943 -3.43 57.71 -2.39
C ALA A 943 -2.10 57.78 -1.60
N VAL A 944 -1.49 58.97 -1.49
CA VAL A 944 -0.34 59.23 -0.61
C VAL A 944 -0.74 59.14 0.87
N GLN A 945 -1.99 59.43 1.20
CA GLN A 945 -2.52 59.27 2.56
C GLN A 945 -2.88 57.83 2.93
N ALA A 946 -3.30 57.00 1.97
CA ALA A 946 -3.79 55.64 2.17
C ALA A 946 -2.75 54.52 1.92
N LYS A 947 -1.54 54.85 1.44
CA LYS A 947 -0.41 53.94 1.54
C LYS A 947 0.05 53.89 3.01
N TRP A 948 -0.25 52.76 3.65
CA TRP A 948 -0.24 52.47 5.10
C TRP A 948 -1.48 52.94 5.83
#